data_AF-A0A6M0C1P3-F1
#
_entry.id   AF-A0A6M0C1P3-F1
#
_cell.length_a   1.000
_cell.length_b   1.000
_cell.length_c   1.000
_cell.angle_alpha   90.00
_cell.angle_beta   90.00
_cell.angle_gamma   90.00
#
_symmetry.space_group_name_H-M   'P 1'
#
loop_
_entity.id
_entity.type
_entity.pdbx_description
1 polymer ?
#
loop_
_entity_poly.entity_id
_entity_poly.type
_entity_poly.pdbx_seq_one_letter_code
_entity_poly.pdbx_strand_id
1 'polypeptide(L)'
;KKLKAMEPRAIGLDIYRDLPVEPGYQELVEVFESTPNLVGITKVIGERDREMIDAPPALAQVGANDLKVDPDEKVRRGFLFVTKENGEIVWSFASYLALLYLEKEGIALERVPEDENKFRLGKTVLAPFEAFDGGYVRADAGGYQVLLNYRGPSRYFETVSLMDVLEDRVPPDWGRDRIVCIGNVSESSKDLFNFPYSNSLVQVLEPMAGVEIHANIVSQLISAAQDDRYLFKVWSEPLEWLWILFWSGVGATIIWLRRDSRYVNSGSLKKMAALVLSVGLLVGSTYLAFVNAWWIPVVPPMLGFAGAAIAVTAYVARSAGDIRKTFGRYLSDEIVATLLENPEGLKMGGERRRITIFTSDLRGFTATSERLSPEEVVKILNFYLGYMADVITKYQGTIDEFMGDGILVLFGAPIARENDAQRAIACGVAMQQAMIPVNEQMKKWNLPPLEMGIGINTGEVVVGNIGSEKRTKYGIVGSQVNLTYRIESYTNGGQILISEETLKEAGDMVKIDGQKQVQPKGVKKPITIYDVGGIGGEYNLYLTKEEEVFVRLKDAISIQYVSLAGKDVGKEKTRGTIFKLSAKEAQVRCDDRDYIIPAPLTNVKLNFLWNGEASEDVYAKVIEKQAENGSFYIHFTAKPPDVNAKLAFLYVFLLK
;
A
#
# COMPACT_ATOMS: atom_id res chain seq x y z
N LYS A 1 70.36 -30.01 5.74
CA LYS A 1 71.16 -30.87 6.66
C LYS A 1 70.64 -30.81 8.11
N LYS A 2 70.66 -29.66 8.81
CA LYS A 2 70.17 -29.54 10.20
C LYS A 2 68.71 -29.98 10.40
N LEU A 3 67.78 -29.43 9.61
CA LEU A 3 66.36 -29.82 9.68
C LEU A 3 66.15 -31.32 9.40
N LYS A 4 66.89 -31.89 8.43
CA LYS A 4 66.86 -33.33 8.14
C LYS A 4 67.23 -34.17 9.38
N ALA A 5 68.23 -33.73 10.15
CA ALA A 5 68.65 -34.42 11.36
C ALA A 5 67.60 -34.41 12.49
N MET A 6 66.61 -33.51 12.43
CA MET A 6 65.50 -33.45 13.38
C MET A 6 64.35 -34.42 13.05
N GLU A 7 64.44 -35.18 11.95
CA GLU A 7 63.43 -36.15 11.51
C GLU A 7 61.99 -35.57 11.32
N PRO A 8 61.82 -34.49 10.54
CA PRO A 8 60.49 -34.00 10.19
C PRO A 8 59.73 -35.00 9.33
N ARG A 9 58.40 -34.93 9.35
CA ARG A 9 57.57 -35.77 8.48
C ARG A 9 57.63 -35.33 7.04
N ALA A 10 57.57 -34.02 6.80
CA ALA A 10 57.75 -33.41 5.49
C ALA A 10 58.45 -32.05 5.63
N ILE A 11 59.27 -31.68 4.66
CA ILE A 11 59.92 -30.38 4.57
C ILE A 11 59.46 -29.73 3.26
N GLY A 12 58.84 -28.56 3.34
CA GLY A 12 58.49 -27.76 2.19
C GLY A 12 59.51 -26.64 1.97
N LEU A 13 60.06 -26.53 0.77
CA LEU A 13 60.96 -25.44 0.37
C LEU A 13 60.25 -24.53 -0.64
N ASP A 14 59.62 -23.48 -0.12
CA ASP A 14 58.95 -22.42 -0.87
C ASP A 14 59.95 -21.33 -1.27
N ILE A 15 60.97 -21.73 -2.04
CA ILE A 15 62.01 -20.85 -2.58
C ILE A 15 62.38 -21.34 -3.98
N TYR A 16 62.21 -20.49 -5.00
CA TYR A 16 62.60 -20.82 -6.36
C TYR A 16 64.13 -20.97 -6.49
N ARG A 17 64.56 -22.09 -7.05
CA ARG A 17 65.97 -22.48 -7.28
C ARG A 17 66.11 -23.24 -8.61
N ASP A 18 65.51 -22.68 -9.66
CA ASP A 18 65.52 -23.19 -11.03
C ASP A 18 66.92 -23.15 -11.66
N LEU A 19 67.76 -22.19 -11.28
CA LEU A 19 69.12 -22.04 -11.78
C LEU A 19 70.19 -22.48 -10.76
N PRO A 20 71.27 -23.15 -11.21
CA PRO A 20 72.42 -23.46 -10.36
C PRO A 20 73.16 -22.19 -9.94
N VAL A 21 73.47 -22.06 -8.65
CA VAL A 21 74.17 -20.90 -8.09
C VAL A 21 75.35 -21.37 -7.24
N GLU A 22 76.55 -20.91 -7.58
CA GLU A 22 77.78 -21.17 -6.83
C GLU A 22 78.14 -19.99 -5.91
N PRO A 23 78.82 -20.22 -4.76
CA PRO A 23 79.30 -21.52 -4.27
C PRO A 23 78.22 -22.34 -3.54
N GLY A 24 78.30 -23.67 -3.64
CA GLY A 24 77.55 -24.60 -2.79
C GLY A 24 76.38 -25.31 -3.47
N TYR A 25 76.25 -25.21 -4.80
CA TYR A 25 75.20 -25.92 -5.54
C TYR A 25 75.31 -27.43 -5.38
N GLN A 26 76.53 -27.98 -5.46
CA GLN A 26 76.72 -29.43 -5.36
C GLN A 26 76.34 -30.00 -4.00
N GLU A 27 76.60 -29.27 -2.91
CA GLU A 27 76.12 -29.65 -1.59
C GLU A 27 74.59 -29.59 -1.47
N LEU A 28 73.95 -28.65 -2.17
CA LEU A 28 72.49 -28.55 -2.21
C LEU A 28 71.88 -29.74 -2.95
N VAL A 29 72.48 -30.14 -4.09
CA VAL A 29 72.10 -31.34 -4.85
C VAL A 29 72.17 -32.60 -3.98
N GLU A 30 73.29 -32.81 -3.25
CA GLU A 30 73.43 -33.94 -2.32
C GLU A 30 72.35 -33.94 -1.22
N VAL A 31 71.95 -32.75 -0.75
CA VAL A 31 70.87 -32.63 0.24
C VAL A 31 69.52 -32.97 -0.38
N PHE A 32 69.25 -32.52 -1.61
CA PHE A 32 68.01 -32.83 -2.33
C PHE A 32 67.88 -34.34 -2.57
N GLU A 33 68.91 -34.99 -3.09
CA GLU A 33 68.90 -36.42 -3.36
C GLU A 33 68.79 -37.25 -2.08
N SER A 34 69.45 -36.82 -1.00
CA SER A 34 69.46 -37.58 0.25
C SER A 34 68.25 -37.34 1.16
N THR A 35 67.34 -36.42 0.82
CA THR A 35 66.20 -36.02 1.68
C THR A 35 64.87 -36.31 0.96
N PRO A 36 64.36 -37.56 1.02
CA PRO A 36 63.19 -38.00 0.25
C PRO A 36 61.84 -37.49 0.79
N ASN A 37 61.84 -36.62 1.79
CA ASN A 37 60.65 -35.95 2.31
C ASN A 37 60.73 -34.42 2.14
N LEU A 38 61.66 -33.96 1.30
CA LEU A 38 61.81 -32.56 0.92
C LEU A 38 61.06 -32.32 -0.40
N VAL A 39 60.06 -31.45 -0.35
CA VAL A 39 59.28 -31.01 -1.51
C VAL A 39 59.69 -29.59 -1.86
N GLY A 40 60.01 -29.35 -3.13
CA GLY A 40 60.24 -28.01 -3.66
C GLY A 40 59.05 -27.48 -4.44
N ILE A 41 59.25 -26.31 -5.03
CA ILE A 41 58.20 -25.59 -5.75
C ILE A 41 58.51 -25.46 -7.24
N THR A 42 57.45 -25.42 -8.04
CA THR A 42 57.44 -24.97 -9.44
C THR A 42 56.26 -24.04 -9.64
N LYS A 43 56.33 -23.11 -10.60
CA LYS A 43 55.19 -22.27 -10.98
C LYS A 43 54.63 -22.75 -12.31
N VAL A 44 53.40 -23.27 -12.28
CA VAL A 44 52.80 -23.97 -13.43
C VAL A 44 51.87 -23.05 -14.22
N ILE A 45 51.16 -22.14 -13.56
CA ILE A 45 50.20 -21.22 -14.18
C ILE A 45 50.83 -19.82 -14.25
N GLY A 46 50.94 -19.27 -15.47
CA GLY A 46 51.34 -17.89 -15.68
C GLY A 46 50.16 -16.93 -15.44
N GLU A 47 50.19 -16.15 -14.36
CA GLU A 47 49.26 -15.04 -14.13
C GLU A 47 50.02 -13.81 -13.58
N ARG A 48 49.65 -12.61 -14.08
CA ARG A 48 50.05 -11.27 -13.61
C ARG A 48 51.53 -11.12 -13.21
N ASP A 49 52.40 -10.93 -14.20
CA ASP A 49 53.82 -10.53 -14.04
C ASP A 49 54.83 -11.60 -13.56
N ARG A 50 54.46 -12.89 -13.49
CA ARG A 50 55.43 -13.99 -13.26
C ARG A 50 55.33 -15.06 -14.35
N GLU A 51 56.44 -15.29 -15.05
CA GLU A 51 56.60 -16.41 -15.99
C GLU A 51 56.51 -17.76 -15.27
N MET A 52 56.26 -18.84 -16.02
CA MET A 52 56.39 -20.20 -15.49
C MET A 52 57.82 -20.40 -14.99
N ILE A 53 57.98 -21.02 -13.83
CA ILE A 53 59.30 -21.24 -13.20
C ILE A 53 59.48 -22.73 -13.00
N ASP A 54 60.50 -23.29 -13.65
CA ASP A 54 60.83 -24.71 -13.55
C ASP A 54 61.31 -25.07 -12.15
N ALA A 55 61.20 -26.36 -11.83
CA ALA A 55 61.69 -26.89 -10.58
C ALA A 55 63.23 -26.94 -10.55
N PRO A 56 63.84 -27.02 -9.34
CA PRO A 56 65.27 -27.30 -9.24
C PRO A 56 65.62 -28.63 -9.92
N PRO A 57 66.56 -28.68 -10.88
CA PRO A 57 66.80 -29.88 -11.71
C PRO A 57 67.17 -31.15 -10.92
N ALA A 58 67.71 -31.00 -9.72
CA ALA A 58 68.14 -32.10 -8.86
C ALA A 58 67.08 -32.57 -7.85
N LEU A 59 65.92 -31.91 -7.78
CA LEU A 59 64.89 -32.23 -6.80
C LEU A 59 63.73 -32.99 -7.46
N ALA A 60 63.57 -34.26 -7.11
CA ALA A 60 62.55 -35.12 -7.72
C ALA A 60 61.11 -34.81 -7.25
N GLN A 61 60.95 -34.30 -6.03
CA GLN A 61 59.64 -34.04 -5.42
C GLN A 61 59.31 -32.55 -5.49
N VAL A 62 58.34 -32.22 -6.34
CA VAL A 62 57.99 -30.83 -6.64
C VAL A 62 56.48 -30.68 -6.69
N GLY A 63 55.97 -29.63 -6.04
CA GLY A 63 54.57 -29.23 -6.14
C GLY A 63 54.39 -27.84 -6.76
N ALA A 64 53.22 -27.61 -7.31
CA ALA A 64 52.83 -26.32 -7.88
C ALA A 64 52.64 -25.28 -6.77
N ASN A 65 53.34 -24.14 -6.87
CA ASN A 65 53.25 -23.01 -5.93
C ASN A 65 52.12 -22.03 -6.28
N ASP A 66 51.27 -22.42 -7.21
CA ASP A 66 50.22 -21.57 -7.73
C ASP A 66 49.17 -21.30 -6.64
N LEU A 67 48.84 -20.02 -6.46
CA LEU A 67 47.78 -19.55 -5.57
C LEU A 67 46.76 -18.76 -6.40
N LYS A 68 45.47 -19.06 -6.22
CA LYS A 68 44.41 -18.35 -6.95
C LYS A 68 44.05 -17.06 -6.22
N VAL A 69 44.33 -15.93 -6.87
CA VAL A 69 43.95 -14.60 -6.39
C VAL A 69 42.59 -14.23 -7.00
N ASP A 70 41.62 -13.91 -6.14
CA ASP A 70 40.29 -13.47 -6.57
C ASP A 70 40.34 -12.04 -7.18
N PRO A 71 39.29 -11.61 -7.89
CA PRO A 71 39.23 -10.27 -8.49
C PRO A 71 39.41 -9.11 -7.49
N ASP A 72 39.10 -9.32 -6.22
CA ASP A 72 39.31 -8.35 -5.13
C ASP A 72 40.66 -8.55 -4.40
N GLU A 73 41.61 -9.20 -5.07
CA GLU A 73 43.00 -9.41 -4.68
C GLU A 73 43.22 -10.33 -3.47
N LYS A 74 42.19 -11.07 -3.05
CA LYS A 74 42.27 -11.99 -1.91
C LYS A 74 42.39 -13.45 -2.34
N VAL A 75 43.17 -14.22 -1.58
CA VAL A 75 43.26 -15.68 -1.77
C VAL A 75 42.20 -16.36 -0.90
N ARG A 76 41.18 -16.93 -1.53
CA ARG A 76 40.11 -17.71 -0.85
C ARG A 76 39.98 -19.14 -1.38
N ARG A 77 40.71 -19.45 -2.44
CA ARG A 77 40.68 -20.71 -3.16
C ARG A 77 42.10 -21.24 -3.23
N GLY A 78 42.27 -22.53 -2.99
CA GLY A 78 43.55 -23.22 -3.11
C GLY A 78 43.43 -24.35 -4.10
N PHE A 79 44.51 -24.63 -4.83
CA PHE A 79 44.58 -25.79 -5.71
C PHE A 79 44.89 -27.05 -4.89
N LEU A 80 44.19 -28.15 -5.15
CA LEU A 80 44.70 -29.49 -4.85
C LEU A 80 45.74 -29.90 -5.88
N PHE A 81 45.42 -29.67 -7.14
CA PHE A 81 46.34 -29.84 -8.26
C PHE A 81 45.98 -28.89 -9.40
N VAL A 82 46.97 -28.62 -10.23
CA VAL A 82 46.84 -27.85 -11.46
C VAL A 82 47.09 -28.78 -12.64
N THR A 83 46.43 -28.52 -13.75
CA THR A 83 46.61 -29.28 -14.99
C THR A 83 47.40 -28.41 -15.97
N LYS A 84 48.56 -28.89 -16.43
CA LYS A 84 49.35 -28.25 -17.48
C LYS A 84 48.60 -28.29 -18.82
N GLU A 85 49.02 -27.47 -19.78
CA GLU A 85 48.46 -27.47 -21.14
C GLU A 85 48.51 -28.84 -21.84
N ASN A 86 49.51 -29.67 -21.50
CA ASN A 86 49.68 -31.03 -22.02
C ASN A 86 48.79 -32.08 -21.33
N GLY A 87 47.93 -31.68 -20.37
CA GLY A 87 47.06 -32.57 -19.60
C GLY A 87 47.71 -33.24 -18.38
N GLU A 88 48.99 -32.98 -18.12
CA GLU A 88 49.71 -33.49 -16.94
C GLU A 88 49.20 -32.82 -15.66
N ILE A 89 48.90 -33.64 -14.64
CA ILE A 89 48.49 -33.17 -13.32
C ILE A 89 49.72 -32.91 -12.46
N VAL A 90 49.83 -31.69 -11.93
CA VAL A 90 50.84 -31.33 -10.93
C VAL A 90 50.14 -31.03 -9.62
N TRP A 91 50.42 -31.84 -8.59
CA TRP A 91 49.93 -31.59 -7.24
C TRP A 91 50.39 -30.23 -6.73
N SER A 92 49.52 -29.51 -6.03
CA SER A 92 49.95 -28.28 -5.37
C SER A 92 50.95 -28.59 -4.28
N PHE A 93 51.87 -27.65 -4.05
CA PHE A 93 52.90 -27.74 -3.03
C PHE A 93 52.32 -28.10 -1.65
N ALA A 94 51.23 -27.44 -1.27
CA ALA A 94 50.52 -27.73 -0.03
C ALA A 94 49.88 -29.13 0.00
N SER A 95 49.26 -29.58 -1.11
CA SER A 95 48.66 -30.92 -1.16
C SER A 95 49.71 -32.01 -1.07
N TYR A 96 50.85 -31.85 -1.75
CA TYR A 96 51.95 -32.80 -1.69
C TYR A 96 52.45 -32.96 -0.25
N LEU A 97 52.70 -31.85 0.47
CA LEU A 97 53.13 -31.87 1.87
C LEU A 97 52.11 -32.54 2.80
N ALA A 98 50.82 -32.24 2.61
CA ALA A 98 49.75 -32.87 3.38
C ALA A 98 49.67 -34.38 3.13
N LEU A 99 49.77 -34.82 1.87
CA LEU A 99 49.73 -36.23 1.50
C LEU A 99 50.94 -37.00 2.04
N LEU A 100 52.15 -36.45 1.99
CA LEU A 100 53.33 -37.07 2.61
C LEU A 100 53.19 -37.28 4.13
N TYR A 101 52.56 -36.32 4.80
CA TYR A 101 52.26 -36.46 6.23
C TYR A 101 51.20 -37.53 6.50
N LEU A 102 50.12 -37.52 5.71
CA LEU A 102 48.97 -38.43 5.87
C LEU A 102 49.27 -39.88 5.44
N GLU A 103 50.20 -40.08 4.49
CA GLU A 103 50.65 -41.41 4.08
C GLU A 103 51.26 -42.18 5.26
N LYS A 104 52.04 -41.50 6.11
CA LYS A 104 52.58 -42.10 7.34
C LYS A 104 51.50 -42.43 8.39
N GLU A 105 50.34 -41.80 8.28
CA GLU A 105 49.16 -42.08 9.10
C GLU A 105 48.24 -43.14 8.46
N GLY A 106 48.64 -43.72 7.31
CA GLY A 106 47.85 -44.72 6.59
C GLY A 106 46.65 -44.15 5.86
N ILE A 107 46.60 -42.84 5.62
CA ILE A 107 45.50 -42.15 4.93
C ILE A 107 45.96 -41.78 3.51
N ALA A 108 45.36 -42.42 2.52
CA ALA A 108 45.59 -42.11 1.10
C ALA A 108 44.46 -41.26 0.52
N LEU A 109 44.76 -40.59 -0.60
CA LEU A 109 43.75 -39.90 -1.41
C LEU A 109 43.16 -40.88 -2.42
N GLU A 110 41.86 -41.10 -2.34
CA GLU A 110 41.13 -42.05 -3.19
C GLU A 110 40.12 -41.32 -4.07
N ARG A 111 39.77 -41.88 -5.24
CA ARG A 111 38.65 -41.35 -6.03
C ARG A 111 37.33 -41.87 -5.47
N VAL A 112 36.30 -41.03 -5.47
CA VAL A 112 34.95 -41.44 -5.05
C VAL A 112 34.33 -42.31 -6.16
N PRO A 113 33.89 -43.55 -5.87
CA PRO A 113 33.36 -44.46 -6.91
C PRO A 113 32.12 -43.94 -7.64
N GLU A 114 31.27 -43.17 -6.95
CA GLU A 114 30.03 -42.62 -7.50
C GLU A 114 30.23 -41.34 -8.32
N ASP A 115 31.39 -40.68 -8.21
CA ASP A 115 31.68 -39.39 -8.85
C ASP A 115 33.19 -39.24 -9.07
N GLU A 116 33.63 -39.47 -10.31
CA GLU A 116 35.05 -39.45 -10.68
C GLU A 116 35.72 -38.07 -10.51
N ASN A 117 34.94 -37.01 -10.35
CA ASN A 117 35.44 -35.66 -10.12
C ASN A 117 35.67 -35.35 -8.63
N LYS A 118 35.36 -36.28 -7.72
CA LYS A 118 35.53 -36.09 -6.28
C LYS A 118 36.62 -37.00 -5.72
N PHE A 119 37.38 -36.46 -4.78
CA PHE A 119 38.37 -37.24 -4.04
C PHE A 119 37.93 -37.44 -2.60
N ARG A 120 38.25 -38.59 -2.03
CA ARG A 120 38.10 -38.90 -0.62
C ARG A 120 39.47 -38.85 0.04
N LEU A 121 39.59 -38.05 1.10
CA LEU A 121 40.77 -37.96 1.95
C LEU A 121 40.36 -38.29 3.38
N GLY A 122 40.71 -39.51 3.83
CA GLY A 122 40.21 -40.04 5.10
C GLY A 122 38.69 -40.09 5.12
N LYS A 123 38.06 -39.37 6.05
CA LYS A 123 36.59 -39.28 6.17
C LYS A 123 35.94 -38.21 5.30
N THR A 124 36.72 -37.30 4.72
CA THR A 124 36.19 -36.12 4.03
C THR A 124 36.20 -36.30 2.52
N VAL A 125 35.13 -35.84 1.87
CA VAL A 125 35.06 -35.73 0.41
C VAL A 125 35.46 -34.32 0.00
N LEU A 126 36.52 -34.23 -0.79
CA LEU A 126 36.96 -33.03 -1.49
C LEU A 126 36.16 -32.95 -2.79
N ALA A 127 35.34 -31.91 -2.91
CA ALA A 127 34.63 -31.58 -4.14
C ALA A 127 35.37 -30.42 -4.84
N PRO A 128 35.44 -30.43 -6.18
CA PRO A 128 36.05 -29.32 -6.91
C PRO A 128 35.14 -28.10 -6.79
N PHE A 129 35.76 -26.92 -6.71
CA PHE A 129 35.08 -25.65 -6.78
C PHE A 129 34.43 -25.46 -8.16
N GLU A 130 33.17 -25.05 -8.19
CA GLU A 130 32.45 -24.72 -9.42
C GLU A 130 32.32 -23.20 -9.61
N ALA A 131 32.06 -22.77 -10.86
CA ALA A 131 32.05 -21.36 -11.24
C ALA A 131 30.98 -20.51 -10.54
N PHE A 132 29.98 -21.14 -9.90
CA PHE A 132 28.84 -20.52 -9.22
C PHE A 132 28.76 -20.88 -7.73
N ASP A 133 29.82 -21.47 -7.16
CA ASP A 133 29.82 -21.85 -5.75
C ASP A 133 29.70 -20.64 -4.81
N GLY A 134 28.70 -20.65 -3.93
CA GLY A 134 28.54 -19.68 -2.87
C GLY A 134 28.35 -18.24 -3.37
N GLY A 135 29.36 -17.39 -3.17
CA GLY A 135 29.31 -15.98 -3.60
C GLY A 135 29.83 -15.72 -5.02
N TYR A 136 30.35 -16.73 -5.70
CA TYR A 136 31.01 -16.56 -7.00
C TYR A 136 30.00 -16.59 -8.14
N VAL A 137 30.28 -15.82 -9.20
CA VAL A 137 29.46 -15.78 -10.42
C VAL A 137 30.39 -15.87 -11.62
N ARG A 138 30.32 -16.99 -12.36
CA ARG A 138 31.19 -17.26 -13.52
C ARG A 138 32.67 -17.16 -13.18
N ALA A 139 33.06 -17.64 -12.00
CA ALA A 139 34.46 -17.67 -11.59
C ALA A 139 35.25 -18.69 -12.40
N ASP A 140 36.55 -18.43 -12.57
CA ASP A 140 37.47 -19.41 -13.14
C ASP A 140 37.63 -20.61 -12.21
N ALA A 141 37.06 -21.74 -12.62
CA ALA A 141 37.09 -23.03 -11.95
C ALA A 141 38.13 -23.99 -12.58
N GLY A 142 39.13 -23.47 -13.31
CA GLY A 142 40.19 -24.29 -13.91
C GLY A 142 41.08 -24.98 -12.86
N GLY A 143 41.58 -26.18 -13.18
CA GLY A 143 42.29 -27.02 -12.20
C GLY A 143 41.37 -27.55 -11.10
N TYR A 144 41.95 -28.23 -10.10
CA TYR A 144 41.16 -28.73 -8.98
C TYR A 144 41.25 -27.77 -7.80
N GLN A 145 40.33 -26.83 -7.73
CA GLN A 145 40.29 -25.81 -6.68
C GLN A 145 39.37 -26.24 -5.52
N VAL A 146 39.67 -25.79 -4.30
CA VAL A 146 38.81 -25.93 -3.12
C VAL A 146 38.74 -24.60 -2.37
N LEU A 147 37.62 -24.36 -1.68
CA LEU A 147 37.46 -23.21 -0.80
C LEU A 147 38.35 -23.33 0.45
N LEU A 148 38.97 -22.23 0.84
CA LEU A 148 39.88 -22.17 1.97
C LEU A 148 39.16 -21.78 3.27
N ASN A 149 39.29 -22.65 4.27
CA ASN A 149 38.93 -22.44 5.65
C ASN A 149 40.22 -22.17 6.46
N TYR A 150 40.67 -20.91 6.43
CA TYR A 150 41.87 -20.46 7.14
C TYR A 150 41.82 -20.80 8.64
N ARG A 151 42.94 -21.25 9.19
CA ARG A 151 43.04 -21.60 10.63
C ARG A 151 43.15 -20.38 11.54
N GLY A 152 43.69 -19.29 11.02
CA GLY A 152 43.85 -18.05 11.77
C GLY A 152 44.32 -16.86 10.93
N PRO A 153 44.60 -15.72 11.61
CA PRO A 153 45.18 -14.53 10.98
C PRO A 153 46.64 -14.77 10.56
N SER A 154 47.31 -13.75 10.03
CA SER A 154 48.75 -13.76 9.73
C SER A 154 49.57 -14.03 11.00
N ARG A 155 50.68 -14.77 10.86
CA ARG A 155 51.54 -15.27 11.94
C ARG A 155 50.85 -16.19 12.93
N TYR A 156 49.88 -16.98 12.47
CA TYR A 156 49.18 -17.96 13.32
C TYR A 156 50.03 -19.19 13.64
N PHE A 157 50.87 -19.61 12.68
CA PHE A 157 51.75 -20.77 12.86
C PHE A 157 53.03 -20.39 13.60
N GLU A 158 53.57 -21.34 14.37
CA GLU A 158 54.87 -21.21 15.01
C GLU A 158 55.94 -20.93 13.95
N THR A 159 56.63 -19.80 14.10
CA THR A 159 57.60 -19.30 13.12
C THR A 159 58.95 -19.10 13.80
N VAL A 160 60.01 -19.67 13.23
CA VAL A 160 61.40 -19.52 13.69
C VAL A 160 62.25 -18.97 12.54
N SER A 161 63.21 -18.10 12.85
CA SER A 161 64.07 -17.57 11.80
C SER A 161 65.04 -18.65 11.31
N LEU A 162 65.44 -18.59 10.04
CA LEU A 162 66.47 -19.49 9.50
C LEU A 162 67.77 -19.39 10.31
N MET A 163 68.10 -18.20 10.82
CA MET A 163 69.30 -17.99 11.63
C MET A 163 69.23 -18.72 12.96
N ASP A 164 68.05 -18.77 13.61
CA ASP A 164 67.88 -19.53 14.85
C ASP A 164 68.15 -21.03 14.65
N VAL A 165 67.73 -21.58 13.52
CA VAL A 165 68.01 -22.98 13.16
C VAL A 165 69.50 -23.18 12.84
N LEU A 166 70.13 -22.23 12.14
CA LEU A 166 71.55 -22.31 11.79
C LEU A 166 72.49 -22.13 12.99
N GLU A 167 72.09 -21.38 14.01
CA GLU A 167 72.86 -21.15 15.24
C GLU A 167 72.49 -22.12 16.39
N ASP A 168 71.67 -23.13 16.13
CA ASP A 168 71.22 -24.10 17.15
C ASP A 168 70.48 -23.44 18.33
N ARG A 169 69.74 -22.35 18.07
CA ARG A 169 68.89 -21.63 19.04
C ARG A 169 67.48 -22.22 19.19
N VAL A 170 67.16 -23.27 18.43
CA VAL A 170 65.90 -24.02 18.55
C VAL A 170 66.13 -25.37 19.23
N PRO A 171 65.14 -25.94 19.94
CA PRO A 171 65.26 -27.28 20.52
C PRO A 171 65.66 -28.36 19.49
N PRO A 172 66.50 -29.34 19.84
CA PRO A 172 66.97 -30.38 18.90
C PRO A 172 65.85 -31.24 18.29
N ASP A 173 64.71 -31.35 18.97
CA ASP A 173 63.52 -32.09 18.56
C ASP A 173 62.42 -31.18 17.97
N TRP A 174 62.70 -29.88 17.78
CA TRP A 174 61.70 -28.90 17.32
C TRP A 174 61.01 -29.33 16.02
N GLY A 175 61.76 -29.87 15.05
CA GLY A 175 61.22 -30.33 13.77
C GLY A 175 60.66 -31.74 13.77
N ARG A 176 60.82 -32.53 14.85
CA ARG A 176 60.48 -33.96 14.89
C ARG A 176 58.99 -34.17 14.70
N ASP A 177 58.64 -35.08 13.78
CA ASP A 177 57.25 -35.42 13.47
C ASP A 177 56.36 -34.25 13.00
N ARG A 178 56.98 -33.14 12.56
CA ARG A 178 56.26 -31.96 12.04
C ARG A 178 56.37 -31.82 10.53
N ILE A 179 55.49 -31.02 9.96
CA ILE A 179 55.69 -30.42 8.64
C ILE A 179 56.39 -29.09 8.85
N VAL A 180 57.54 -28.91 8.20
CA VAL A 180 58.33 -27.67 8.28
C VAL A 180 58.30 -26.99 6.92
N CYS A 181 57.63 -25.84 6.84
CA CYS A 181 57.62 -25.00 5.64
C CYS A 181 58.69 -23.92 5.75
N ILE A 182 59.56 -23.83 4.74
CA ILE A 182 60.64 -22.85 4.63
C ILE A 182 60.27 -21.89 3.51
N GLY A 183 60.14 -20.60 3.80
CA GLY A 183 59.78 -19.60 2.80
C GLY A 183 60.19 -18.20 3.23
N ASN A 184 60.01 -17.24 2.32
CA ASN A 184 60.37 -15.85 2.57
C ASN A 184 59.17 -15.07 3.12
N VAL A 185 59.36 -14.37 4.25
CA VAL A 185 58.34 -13.54 4.91
C VAL A 185 58.63 -12.04 4.82
N SER A 186 59.69 -11.63 4.11
CA SER A 186 60.07 -10.21 3.98
C SER A 186 59.16 -9.47 2.99
N GLU A 187 58.83 -8.20 3.27
CA GLU A 187 58.04 -7.37 2.35
C GLU A 187 58.70 -7.19 0.98
N SER A 188 60.03 -7.25 0.92
CA SER A 188 60.82 -7.13 -0.30
C SER A 188 60.68 -8.32 -1.27
N SER A 189 60.18 -9.47 -0.80
CA SER A 189 60.09 -10.71 -1.60
C SER A 189 58.95 -10.71 -2.61
N LYS A 190 58.03 -9.72 -2.52
CA LYS A 190 56.74 -9.66 -3.24
C LYS A 190 55.87 -10.90 -3.07
N ASP A 191 56.11 -11.73 -2.05
CA ASP A 191 55.35 -12.97 -1.79
C ASP A 191 54.31 -12.78 -0.67
N LEU A 192 53.62 -11.64 -0.71
CA LEU A 192 52.60 -11.24 0.25
C LEU A 192 51.25 -11.15 -0.45
N PHE A 193 50.23 -11.76 0.16
CA PHE A 193 48.89 -11.86 -0.40
C PHE A 193 47.84 -11.34 0.58
N ASN A 194 46.80 -10.71 0.06
CA ASN A 194 45.61 -10.41 0.85
C ASN A 194 44.78 -11.69 1.02
N PHE A 195 44.08 -11.79 2.14
CA PHE A 195 43.27 -12.95 2.50
C PHE A 195 42.02 -12.49 3.30
N PRO A 196 41.09 -13.38 3.68
CA PRO A 196 39.84 -12.97 4.34
C PRO A 196 40.01 -12.13 5.60
N TYR A 197 41.09 -12.33 6.38
CA TYR A 197 41.39 -11.51 7.56
C TYR A 197 42.24 -10.26 7.24
N SER A 198 42.58 -9.93 6.00
CA SER A 198 43.37 -8.71 5.72
C SER A 198 42.58 -7.40 5.89
N ASN A 199 41.26 -7.47 6.12
CA ASN A 199 40.43 -6.29 6.31
C ASN A 199 39.77 -6.33 7.69
N SER A 200 39.93 -5.27 8.47
CA SER A 200 39.15 -5.04 9.70
C SER A 200 38.65 -3.61 9.76
N LEU A 201 37.50 -3.42 10.40
CA LEU A 201 36.92 -2.10 10.65
C LEU A 201 37.67 -1.33 11.74
N VAL A 202 38.50 -2.02 12.54
CA VAL A 202 39.10 -1.47 13.79
C VAL A 202 40.62 -1.63 13.82
N GLN A 203 41.18 -2.66 13.18
CA GLN A 203 42.61 -2.98 13.22
C GLN A 203 43.20 -3.05 11.80
N VAL A 204 44.47 -2.66 11.68
CA VAL A 204 45.24 -2.90 10.46
C VAL A 204 45.72 -4.35 10.50
N LEU A 205 45.24 -5.16 9.57
CA LEU A 205 45.66 -6.55 9.42
C LEU A 205 46.65 -6.62 8.26
N GLU A 206 47.82 -7.19 8.53
CA GLU A 206 48.90 -7.31 7.53
C GLU A 206 48.58 -8.41 6.51
N PRO A 207 49.11 -8.33 5.28
CA PRO A 207 49.13 -9.43 4.33
C PRO A 207 49.77 -10.71 4.91
N MET A 208 49.47 -11.86 4.30
CA MET A 208 50.02 -13.15 4.68
C MET A 208 51.08 -13.58 3.66
N ALA A 209 52.19 -14.15 4.12
CA ALA A 209 53.22 -14.70 3.25
C ALA A 209 52.70 -15.94 2.49
N GLY A 210 53.14 -16.15 1.25
CA GLY A 210 52.73 -17.29 0.42
C GLY A 210 52.93 -18.64 1.13
N VAL A 211 54.09 -18.82 1.75
CA VAL A 211 54.41 -20.01 2.57
C VAL A 211 53.40 -20.25 3.70
N GLU A 212 52.83 -19.19 4.29
CA GLU A 212 51.84 -19.30 5.36
C GLU A 212 50.44 -19.62 4.81
N ILE A 213 50.11 -19.18 3.60
CA ILE A 213 48.91 -19.63 2.88
C ILE A 213 49.03 -21.12 2.59
N HIS A 214 50.18 -21.59 2.11
CA HIS A 214 50.41 -23.02 1.91
C HIS A 214 50.30 -23.81 3.23
N ALA A 215 50.83 -23.29 4.34
CA ALA A 215 50.64 -23.88 5.67
C ALA A 215 49.17 -23.97 6.09
N ASN A 216 48.34 -22.95 5.78
CA ASN A 216 46.90 -23.00 5.99
C ASN A 216 46.22 -24.11 5.16
N ILE A 217 46.60 -24.27 3.89
CA ILE A 217 46.07 -25.33 3.01
C ILE A 217 46.47 -26.71 3.53
N VAL A 218 47.75 -26.92 3.87
CA VAL A 218 48.26 -28.16 4.48
C VAL A 218 47.46 -28.48 5.74
N SER A 219 47.32 -27.50 6.63
CA SER A 219 46.59 -27.65 7.86
C SER A 219 45.11 -27.96 7.64
N GLN A 220 44.48 -27.38 6.62
CA GLN A 220 43.09 -27.66 6.27
C GLN A 220 42.93 -29.11 5.81
N LEU A 221 43.82 -29.60 4.93
CA LEU A 221 43.74 -30.96 4.39
C LEU A 221 43.95 -32.02 5.48
N ILE A 222 44.95 -31.83 6.35
CA ILE A 222 45.22 -32.77 7.45
C ILE A 222 44.05 -32.80 8.43
N SER A 223 43.57 -31.64 8.88
CA SER A 223 42.44 -31.60 9.82
C SER A 223 41.13 -32.06 9.18
N ALA A 224 40.93 -31.88 7.87
CA ALA A 224 39.80 -32.46 7.17
C ALA A 224 39.89 -33.99 7.08
N ALA A 225 41.10 -34.54 6.96
CA ALA A 225 41.32 -35.99 6.92
C ALA A 225 41.13 -36.66 8.30
N GLN A 226 41.61 -36.02 9.38
CA GLN A 226 41.74 -36.60 10.71
C GLN A 226 40.75 -36.06 11.76
N ASP A 227 40.54 -34.73 11.81
CA ASP A 227 39.93 -34.03 12.95
C ASP A 227 38.45 -33.66 12.73
N ASP A 228 37.79 -34.25 11.72
CA ASP A 228 36.41 -33.93 11.31
C ASP A 228 36.18 -32.42 11.05
N ARG A 229 37.24 -31.67 10.69
CA ARG A 229 37.14 -30.23 10.39
C ARG A 229 36.36 -30.02 9.09
N TYR A 230 35.24 -29.32 9.19
CA TYR A 230 34.40 -29.04 8.03
C TYR A 230 35.11 -28.13 7.01
N LEU A 231 35.11 -28.58 5.75
CA LEU A 231 35.36 -27.74 4.59
C LEU A 231 34.14 -26.87 4.32
N PHE A 232 34.36 -25.73 3.67
CA PHE A 232 33.24 -24.90 3.23
C PHE A 232 32.36 -25.69 2.26
N LYS A 233 31.06 -25.71 2.57
CA LYS A 233 30.01 -26.29 1.74
C LYS A 233 29.15 -25.17 1.20
N VAL A 234 28.67 -25.37 -0.02
CA VAL A 234 27.74 -24.47 -0.69
C VAL A 234 26.47 -25.24 -1.02
N TRP A 235 25.39 -24.51 -1.30
CA TRP A 235 24.18 -25.12 -1.82
C TRP A 235 24.26 -25.27 -3.33
N SER A 236 23.56 -26.28 -3.86
CA SER A 236 23.34 -26.36 -5.29
C SER A 236 22.45 -25.21 -5.75
N GLU A 237 22.60 -24.77 -7.00
CA GLU A 237 21.81 -23.66 -7.56
C GLU A 237 20.30 -23.81 -7.32
N PRO A 238 19.65 -24.98 -7.49
CA PRO A 238 18.22 -25.11 -7.24
C PRO A 238 17.80 -24.81 -5.79
N LEU A 239 18.65 -25.16 -4.80
CA LEU A 239 18.40 -24.85 -3.40
C LEU A 239 18.53 -23.34 -3.14
N GLU A 240 19.49 -22.68 -3.78
CA GLU A 240 19.62 -21.22 -3.70
C GLU A 240 18.41 -20.51 -4.31
N TRP A 241 17.88 -21.00 -5.44
CA TRP A 241 16.69 -20.42 -6.07
C TRP A 241 15.46 -20.56 -5.17
N LEU A 242 15.28 -21.73 -4.55
CA LEU A 242 14.20 -21.95 -3.58
C LEU A 242 14.34 -21.04 -2.35
N TRP A 243 15.57 -20.80 -1.91
CA TRP A 243 15.85 -19.88 -0.81
C TRP A 243 15.50 -18.43 -1.14
N ILE A 244 15.84 -17.96 -2.34
CA ILE A 244 15.47 -16.63 -2.83
C ILE A 244 13.95 -16.50 -2.95
N LEU A 245 13.28 -17.52 -3.50
CA LEU A 245 11.83 -17.55 -3.65
C LEU A 245 11.13 -17.51 -2.28
N PHE A 246 11.63 -18.29 -1.31
CA PHE A 246 11.10 -18.30 0.05
C PHE A 246 11.12 -16.90 0.67
N TRP A 247 12.27 -16.21 0.67
CA TRP A 247 12.37 -14.86 1.24
C TRP A 247 11.59 -13.81 0.45
N SER A 248 11.51 -13.94 -0.88
CA SER A 248 10.63 -13.10 -1.70
C SER A 248 9.16 -13.27 -1.30
N GLY A 249 8.73 -14.52 -1.07
CA GLY A 249 7.40 -14.86 -0.57
C GLY A 249 7.13 -14.27 0.81
N VAL A 250 8.06 -14.41 1.76
CA VAL A 250 7.95 -13.81 3.10
C VAL A 250 7.75 -12.28 3.00
N GLY A 251 8.52 -11.60 2.15
CA GLY A 251 8.37 -10.16 1.90
C GLY A 251 6.99 -9.80 1.35
N ALA A 252 6.52 -10.53 0.34
CA ALA A 252 5.19 -10.33 -0.24
C ALA A 252 4.06 -10.58 0.79
N THR A 253 4.13 -11.68 1.55
CA THR A 253 3.11 -12.07 2.53
C THR A 253 3.01 -11.08 3.67
N ILE A 254 4.12 -10.56 4.19
CA ILE A 254 4.11 -9.55 5.27
C ILE A 254 3.35 -8.29 4.84
N ILE A 255 3.58 -7.82 3.60
CA ILE A 255 2.87 -6.64 3.07
C ILE A 255 1.40 -6.99 2.81
N TRP A 256 1.13 -8.16 2.22
CA TRP A 256 -0.23 -8.60 1.87
C TRP A 256 -1.14 -8.74 3.08
N LEU A 257 -0.71 -9.46 4.11
CA LEU A 257 -1.47 -9.65 5.36
C LEU A 257 -1.73 -8.33 6.09
N ARG A 258 -0.97 -7.29 5.78
CA ARG A 258 -1.09 -5.96 6.39
C ARG A 258 -1.93 -4.98 5.58
N ARG A 259 -2.48 -5.40 4.42
CA ARG A 259 -3.40 -4.56 3.64
C ARG A 259 -4.70 -4.26 4.41
N ASP A 260 -5.15 -5.19 5.25
CA ASP A 260 -6.50 -5.25 5.83
C ASP A 260 -6.63 -4.53 7.19
N SER A 261 -5.61 -3.79 7.63
CA SER A 261 -5.64 -3.18 8.95
C SER A 261 -6.53 -1.93 8.93
N ARG A 262 -7.81 -2.15 9.27
CA ARG A 262 -8.85 -1.20 9.75
C ARG A 262 -8.43 -0.37 10.99
N TYR A 263 -7.14 -0.08 11.11
CA TYR A 263 -6.48 0.66 12.19
C TYR A 263 -5.38 1.53 11.56
N VAL A 264 -5.81 2.59 10.87
CA VAL A 264 -4.93 3.66 10.38
C VAL A 264 -4.15 4.34 11.52
N ASN A 265 -4.55 4.15 12.79
CA ASN A 265 -3.91 4.79 13.96
C ASN A 265 -3.08 3.89 14.91
N SER A 266 -2.94 2.57 14.69
CA SER A 266 -2.08 1.75 15.56
C SER A 266 -0.65 1.59 15.00
N GLY A 267 0.19 2.58 15.29
CA GLY A 267 1.66 2.48 15.40
C GLY A 267 2.45 1.97 14.19
N SER A 268 2.96 2.90 13.37
CA SER A 268 3.96 2.67 12.31
C SER A 268 5.14 1.79 12.75
N LEU A 269 5.54 1.88 14.04
CA LEU A 269 6.64 1.11 14.61
C LEU A 269 6.45 -0.42 14.51
N LYS A 270 5.25 -0.96 14.77
CA LYS A 270 5.01 -2.42 14.72
C LYS A 270 5.09 -2.95 13.29
N LYS A 271 4.80 -2.10 12.29
CA LYS A 271 4.87 -2.43 10.87
C LYS A 271 6.33 -2.57 10.41
N MET A 272 7.18 -1.60 10.78
CA MET A 272 8.63 -1.68 10.53
C MET A 272 9.31 -2.83 11.28
N ALA A 273 8.86 -3.14 12.50
CA ALA A 273 9.48 -4.18 13.33
C ALA A 273 9.53 -5.55 12.65
N ALA A 274 8.45 -6.02 12.02
CA ALA A 274 8.48 -7.35 11.39
C ALA A 274 9.37 -7.40 10.13
N LEU A 275 9.44 -6.31 9.35
CA LEU A 275 10.35 -6.20 8.20
C LEU A 275 11.81 -6.30 8.68
N VAL A 276 12.16 -5.55 9.72
CA VAL A 276 13.50 -5.55 10.32
C VAL A 276 13.81 -6.93 10.93
N LEU A 277 12.87 -7.54 11.64
CA LEU A 277 13.04 -8.88 12.22
C LEU A 277 13.24 -9.95 11.15
N SER A 278 12.51 -9.92 10.04
CA SER A 278 12.70 -10.85 8.92
C SER A 278 14.09 -10.71 8.30
N VAL A 279 14.55 -9.49 8.04
CA VAL A 279 15.91 -9.25 7.53
C VAL A 279 16.96 -9.70 8.55
N GLY A 280 16.74 -9.42 9.84
CA GLY A 280 17.61 -9.88 10.92
C GLY A 280 17.69 -11.41 11.01
N LEU A 281 16.57 -12.11 10.81
CA LEU A 281 16.53 -13.58 10.79
C LEU A 281 17.26 -14.14 9.56
N LEU A 282 17.08 -13.54 8.38
CA LEU A 282 17.83 -13.90 7.17
C LEU A 282 19.34 -13.79 7.42
N VAL A 283 19.81 -12.62 7.86
CA VAL A 283 21.24 -12.36 8.11
C VAL A 283 21.77 -13.25 9.24
N GLY A 284 21.00 -13.42 10.32
CA GLY A 284 21.39 -14.28 11.44
C GLY A 284 21.51 -15.74 11.02
N SER A 285 20.57 -16.24 10.22
CA SER A 285 20.59 -17.63 9.73
C SER A 285 21.77 -17.91 8.80
N THR A 286 22.07 -16.99 7.87
CA THR A 286 23.23 -17.14 6.96
C THR A 286 24.56 -16.99 7.69
N TYR A 287 24.63 -16.13 8.71
CA TYR A 287 25.82 -16.02 9.56
C TYR A 287 26.06 -17.29 10.38
N LEU A 288 25.02 -17.84 11.02
CA LEU A 288 25.13 -19.11 11.75
C LEU A 288 25.53 -20.26 10.82
N ALA A 289 24.98 -20.31 9.62
CA ALA A 289 25.39 -21.27 8.59
C ALA A 289 26.89 -21.10 8.26
N PHE A 290 27.35 -19.87 8.03
CA PHE A 290 28.74 -19.57 7.70
C PHE A 290 29.73 -20.02 8.79
N VAL A 291 29.42 -19.78 10.07
CA VAL A 291 30.24 -20.25 11.21
C VAL A 291 30.30 -21.79 11.27
N ASN A 292 29.29 -22.48 10.76
CA ASN A 292 29.26 -23.94 10.61
C ASN A 292 29.79 -24.40 9.23
N ALA A 293 30.62 -23.59 8.58
CA ALA A 293 31.22 -23.85 7.26
C ALA A 293 30.22 -24.01 6.11
N TRP A 294 29.03 -23.40 6.20
CA TRP A 294 28.07 -23.30 5.09
C TRP A 294 28.05 -21.89 4.50
N TRP A 295 28.53 -21.73 3.28
CA TRP A 295 28.46 -20.47 2.57
C TRP A 295 27.19 -20.42 1.70
N ILE A 296 26.15 -19.75 2.21
CA ILE A 296 24.83 -19.61 1.58
C ILE A 296 24.58 -18.14 1.21
N PRO A 297 23.92 -17.83 0.08
CA PRO A 297 23.66 -16.47 -0.35
C PRO A 297 22.76 -15.67 0.60
N VAL A 298 23.16 -14.43 0.88
CA VAL A 298 22.38 -13.47 1.69
C VAL A 298 21.85 -12.30 0.87
N VAL A 299 22.62 -11.80 -0.10
CA VAL A 299 22.27 -10.60 -0.88
C VAL A 299 21.10 -10.86 -1.84
N PRO A 300 21.09 -11.92 -2.68
CA PRO A 300 19.96 -12.15 -3.58
C PRO A 300 18.61 -12.36 -2.86
N PRO A 301 18.50 -13.16 -1.77
CA PRO A 301 17.26 -13.26 -1.01
C PRO A 301 16.81 -11.94 -0.39
N MET A 302 17.76 -11.12 0.08
CA MET A 302 17.45 -9.79 0.63
C MET A 302 16.89 -8.84 -0.44
N LEU A 303 17.46 -8.85 -1.65
CA LEU A 303 16.93 -8.10 -2.79
C LEU A 303 15.56 -8.62 -3.24
N GLY A 304 15.37 -9.94 -3.29
CA GLY A 304 14.08 -10.57 -3.61
C GLY A 304 12.98 -10.19 -2.61
N PHE A 305 13.29 -10.24 -1.31
CA PHE A 305 12.41 -9.79 -0.24
C PHE A 305 12.01 -8.31 -0.39
N ALA A 306 12.99 -7.42 -0.59
CA ALA A 306 12.73 -5.99 -0.73
C ALA A 306 11.95 -5.67 -2.02
N GLY A 307 12.33 -6.27 -3.14
CA GLY A 307 11.66 -6.11 -4.43
C GLY A 307 10.21 -6.58 -4.40
N ALA A 308 9.95 -7.73 -3.78
CA ALA A 308 8.60 -8.25 -3.59
C ALA A 308 7.75 -7.32 -2.71
N ALA A 309 8.31 -6.83 -1.60
CA ALA A 309 7.61 -5.88 -0.72
C ALA A 309 7.24 -4.57 -1.45
N ILE A 310 8.16 -4.02 -2.25
CA ILE A 310 7.91 -2.83 -3.08
C ILE A 310 6.84 -3.12 -4.13
N ALA A 311 6.95 -4.23 -4.86
CA ALA A 311 6.01 -4.59 -5.92
C ALA A 311 4.58 -4.75 -5.40
N VAL A 312 4.40 -5.46 -4.28
CA VAL A 312 3.07 -5.62 -3.66
C VAL A 312 2.53 -4.27 -3.17
N THR A 313 3.37 -3.43 -2.57
CA THR A 313 2.96 -2.09 -2.13
C THR A 313 2.51 -1.22 -3.31
N ALA A 314 3.28 -1.23 -4.40
CA ALA A 314 2.95 -0.48 -5.62
C ALA A 314 1.65 -0.98 -6.27
N TYR A 315 1.44 -2.30 -6.28
CA TYR A 315 0.20 -2.91 -6.77
C TYR A 315 -1.01 -2.44 -5.95
N VAL A 316 -0.93 -2.53 -4.62
CA VAL A 316 -2.01 -2.09 -3.72
C VAL A 316 -2.29 -0.59 -3.89
N ALA A 317 -1.25 0.24 -3.97
CA ALA A 317 -1.41 1.68 -4.17
C ALA A 317 -2.09 2.02 -5.51
N ARG A 318 -1.73 1.30 -6.59
CA ARG A 318 -2.35 1.49 -7.90
C ARG A 318 -3.82 1.10 -7.90
N SER A 319 -4.18 -0.05 -7.32
CA SER A 319 -5.57 -0.50 -7.21
C SER A 319 -6.44 0.50 -6.43
N ALA A 320 -5.89 1.12 -5.38
CA ALA A 320 -6.59 2.19 -4.66
C ALA A 320 -6.84 3.45 -5.52
N GLY A 321 -5.89 3.82 -6.38
CA GLY A 321 -5.98 4.98 -7.26
C GLY A 321 -7.08 4.88 -8.32
N ASP A 322 -7.23 3.71 -8.95
CA ASP A 322 -8.24 3.49 -10.00
C ASP A 322 -9.68 3.55 -9.45
N ILE A 323 -9.88 3.07 -8.22
CA ILE A 323 -11.18 3.15 -7.53
C ILE A 323 -11.45 4.58 -7.08
N ARG A 324 -10.45 5.29 -6.53
CA ARG A 324 -10.59 6.71 -6.16
C ARG A 324 -10.98 7.59 -7.35
N LYS A 325 -10.46 7.33 -8.55
CA LYS A 325 -10.81 8.06 -9.77
C LYS A 325 -12.27 7.84 -10.20
N THR A 326 -12.80 6.65 -9.94
CA THR A 326 -14.17 6.26 -10.30
C THR A 326 -15.20 6.76 -9.28
N PHE A 327 -14.85 6.76 -7.99
CA PHE A 327 -15.78 6.98 -6.88
C PHE A 327 -15.58 8.28 -6.09
N GLY A 328 -14.38 8.87 -6.13
CA GLY A 328 -13.95 9.96 -5.25
C GLY A 328 -14.56 11.33 -5.53
N ARG A 329 -15.42 11.50 -6.55
CA ARG A 329 -16.19 12.74 -6.74
C ARG A 329 -17.43 12.82 -5.85
N TYR A 330 -17.89 11.69 -5.30
CA TYR A 330 -19.22 11.62 -4.66
C TYR A 330 -19.23 10.84 -3.32
N LEU A 331 -18.08 10.30 -2.87
CA LEU A 331 -17.98 9.44 -1.69
C LEU A 331 -16.83 9.89 -0.78
N SER A 332 -17.02 9.78 0.53
CA SER A 332 -15.98 10.09 1.53
C SER A 332 -14.83 9.07 1.47
N ASP A 333 -13.64 9.46 1.96
CA ASP A 333 -12.46 8.58 2.01
C ASP A 333 -12.74 7.25 2.74
N GLU A 334 -13.59 7.30 3.78
CA GLU A 334 -14.06 6.13 4.54
C GLU A 334 -14.86 5.15 3.66
N ILE A 335 -15.75 5.67 2.80
CA ILE A 335 -16.55 4.85 1.91
C ILE A 335 -15.68 4.22 0.81
N VAL A 336 -14.72 4.98 0.25
CA VAL A 336 -13.79 4.48 -0.76
C VAL A 336 -12.93 3.35 -0.19
N ALA A 337 -12.42 3.49 1.04
CA ALA A 337 -11.65 2.44 1.71
C ALA A 337 -12.49 1.17 1.93
N THR A 338 -13.75 1.32 2.35
CA THR A 338 -14.63 0.17 2.59
C THR A 338 -14.97 -0.59 1.28
N LEU A 339 -15.17 0.14 0.17
CA LEU A 339 -15.41 -0.46 -1.15
C LEU A 339 -14.16 -1.18 -1.71
N LEU A 340 -12.96 -0.70 -1.38
CA LEU A 340 -11.68 -1.35 -1.71
C LEU A 340 -11.50 -2.68 -0.96
N GLU A 341 -11.97 -2.75 0.28
CA GLU A 341 -11.87 -3.94 1.12
C GLU A 341 -12.84 -5.04 0.69
N ASN A 342 -14.05 -4.68 0.23
CA ASN A 342 -15.10 -5.63 -0.18
C ASN A 342 -15.62 -5.38 -1.60
N PRO A 343 -14.86 -5.73 -2.65
CA PRO A 343 -15.26 -5.52 -4.04
C PRO A 343 -16.43 -6.38 -4.51
N GLU A 344 -16.90 -7.35 -3.72
CA GLU A 344 -18.08 -8.15 -4.06
C GLU A 344 -19.35 -7.29 -4.22
N GLY A 345 -19.48 -6.21 -3.44
CA GLY A 345 -20.57 -5.24 -3.59
C GLY A 345 -20.54 -4.42 -4.88
N LEU A 346 -19.47 -4.55 -5.68
CA LEU A 346 -19.27 -3.89 -6.98
C LEU A 346 -19.60 -4.82 -8.17
N LYS A 347 -20.00 -6.07 -7.96
CA LYS A 347 -20.42 -6.96 -9.05
C LYS A 347 -21.70 -6.43 -9.71
N MET A 348 -21.86 -6.69 -11.02
CA MET A 348 -23.08 -6.36 -11.77
C MET A 348 -24.28 -7.08 -11.14
N GLY A 349 -25.39 -6.35 -11.00
CA GLY A 349 -26.53 -6.76 -10.19
C GLY A 349 -26.65 -5.89 -8.93
N GLY A 350 -27.62 -6.22 -8.10
CA GLY A 350 -27.83 -5.52 -6.84
C GLY A 350 -28.42 -6.44 -5.80
N GLU A 351 -28.20 -6.09 -4.54
CA GLU A 351 -28.82 -6.76 -3.41
C GLU A 351 -30.03 -5.98 -2.93
N ARG A 352 -31.04 -6.71 -2.45
CA ARG A 352 -32.17 -6.08 -1.79
C ARG A 352 -31.71 -5.64 -0.40
N ARG A 353 -31.78 -4.34 -0.14
CA ARG A 353 -31.38 -3.75 1.13
C ARG A 353 -32.45 -2.78 1.60
N ARG A 354 -32.70 -2.75 2.90
CA ARG A 354 -33.53 -1.75 3.55
C ARG A 354 -32.67 -0.53 3.87
N ILE A 355 -33.02 0.63 3.33
CA ILE A 355 -32.26 1.89 3.50
C ILE A 355 -33.23 3.05 3.77
N THR A 356 -32.69 4.14 4.31
CA THR A 356 -33.38 5.43 4.37
C THR A 356 -32.96 6.29 3.17
N ILE A 357 -33.96 6.74 2.42
CA ILE A 357 -33.82 7.55 1.20
C ILE A 357 -34.25 8.97 1.55
N PHE A 358 -33.44 9.93 1.15
CA PHE A 358 -33.63 11.34 1.41
C PHE A 358 -33.62 12.08 0.07
N THR A 359 -34.59 12.95 -0.15
CA THR A 359 -34.64 13.82 -1.33
C THR A 359 -34.93 15.25 -0.91
N SER A 360 -34.24 16.22 -1.52
CA SER A 360 -34.55 17.65 -1.39
C SER A 360 -34.66 18.34 -2.74
N ASP A 361 -35.37 19.46 -2.80
CA ASP A 361 -35.60 20.28 -3.99
C ASP A 361 -35.78 21.76 -3.60
N LEU A 362 -35.37 22.70 -4.46
CA LEU A 362 -35.54 24.13 -4.20
C LEU A 362 -36.90 24.62 -4.73
N ARG A 363 -37.77 25.06 -3.81
CA ARG A 363 -39.12 25.52 -4.13
C ARG A 363 -39.09 26.76 -5.02
N GLY A 364 -39.71 26.62 -6.20
CA GLY A 364 -39.84 27.71 -7.17
C GLY A 364 -38.55 28.09 -7.87
N PHE A 365 -37.46 27.31 -7.72
CA PHE A 365 -36.17 27.65 -8.31
C PHE A 365 -36.19 27.55 -9.83
N THR A 366 -36.81 26.53 -10.42
CA THR A 366 -36.95 26.40 -11.89
C THR A 366 -37.56 27.66 -12.51
N ALA A 367 -38.67 28.16 -11.97
CA ALA A 367 -39.31 29.39 -12.45
C ALA A 367 -38.45 30.65 -12.20
N THR A 368 -37.67 30.66 -11.12
CA THR A 368 -36.73 31.75 -10.82
C THR A 368 -35.55 31.74 -11.79
N SER A 369 -35.04 30.56 -12.14
CA SER A 369 -33.88 30.34 -13.00
C SER A 369 -34.09 30.81 -14.44
N GLU A 370 -35.33 30.79 -14.93
CA GLU A 370 -35.70 31.33 -16.25
C GLU A 370 -35.46 32.83 -16.39
N ARG A 371 -35.38 33.55 -15.26
CA ARG A 371 -35.14 35.00 -15.20
C ARG A 371 -33.69 35.38 -14.89
N LEU A 372 -32.82 34.40 -14.66
CA LEU A 372 -31.41 34.60 -14.31
C LEU A 372 -30.51 34.26 -15.49
N SER A 373 -29.30 34.82 -15.51
CA SER A 373 -28.31 34.38 -16.50
C SER A 373 -27.86 32.93 -16.20
N PRO A 374 -27.49 32.12 -17.21
CA PRO A 374 -26.97 30.77 -16.98
C PRO A 374 -25.80 30.73 -15.99
N GLU A 375 -24.94 31.75 -16.01
CA GLU A 375 -23.81 31.88 -15.09
C GLU A 375 -24.26 32.12 -13.64
N GLU A 376 -25.31 32.92 -13.44
CA GLU A 376 -25.91 33.14 -12.11
C GLU A 376 -26.56 31.86 -11.59
N VAL A 377 -27.29 31.12 -12.43
CA VAL A 377 -27.89 29.82 -12.07
C VAL A 377 -26.81 28.83 -11.61
N VAL A 378 -25.72 28.70 -12.38
CA VAL A 378 -24.60 27.82 -12.02
C VAL A 378 -23.92 28.28 -10.72
N LYS A 379 -23.76 29.58 -10.52
CA LYS A 379 -23.17 30.14 -9.30
C LYS A 379 -24.03 29.84 -8.07
N ILE A 380 -25.35 29.98 -8.17
CA ILE A 380 -26.29 29.65 -7.09
C ILE A 380 -26.22 28.17 -6.78
N LEU A 381 -26.35 27.31 -7.80
CA LEU A 381 -26.33 25.85 -7.63
C LEU A 381 -25.03 25.37 -7.01
N ASN A 382 -23.87 25.80 -7.51
CA ASN A 382 -22.58 25.38 -6.96
C ASN A 382 -22.41 25.79 -5.49
N PHE A 383 -22.90 26.98 -5.12
CA PHE A 383 -22.81 27.46 -3.74
C PHE A 383 -23.76 26.69 -2.80
N TYR A 384 -25.03 26.52 -3.21
CA TYR A 384 -26.02 25.77 -2.46
C TYR A 384 -25.62 24.29 -2.31
N LEU A 385 -25.31 23.61 -3.42
CA LEU A 385 -24.94 22.19 -3.42
C LEU A 385 -23.66 21.95 -2.63
N GLY A 386 -22.70 22.89 -2.64
CA GLY A 386 -21.50 22.83 -1.80
C GLY A 386 -21.82 22.80 -0.31
N TYR A 387 -22.63 23.77 0.16
CA TYR A 387 -23.07 23.81 1.57
C TYR A 387 -23.86 22.56 1.97
N MET A 388 -24.76 22.08 1.10
CA MET A 388 -25.54 20.87 1.38
C MET A 388 -24.65 19.63 1.42
N ALA A 389 -23.68 19.51 0.52
CA ALA A 389 -22.74 18.39 0.49
C ALA A 389 -21.92 18.28 1.78
N ASP A 390 -21.46 19.42 2.33
CA ASP A 390 -20.74 19.45 3.61
C ASP A 390 -21.61 18.95 4.76
N VAL A 391 -22.87 19.38 4.82
CA VAL A 391 -23.83 18.92 5.84
C VAL A 391 -24.10 17.42 5.69
N ILE A 392 -24.41 16.95 4.48
CA ILE A 392 -24.69 15.54 4.19
C ILE A 392 -23.51 14.66 4.60
N THR A 393 -22.29 15.10 4.28
CA THR A 393 -21.05 14.38 4.64
C THR A 393 -20.86 14.30 6.15
N LYS A 394 -21.18 15.38 6.90
CA LYS A 394 -21.12 15.40 8.37
C LYS A 394 -22.03 14.35 9.01
N TYR A 395 -23.21 14.10 8.45
CA TYR A 395 -24.12 13.04 8.88
C TYR A 395 -23.88 11.70 8.18
N GLN A 396 -22.81 11.61 7.39
CA GLN A 396 -22.37 10.40 6.69
C GLN A 396 -23.49 9.81 5.81
N GLY A 397 -24.24 10.68 5.14
CA GLY A 397 -25.10 10.33 4.04
C GLY A 397 -24.29 10.20 2.75
N THR A 398 -24.73 9.32 1.86
CA THR A 398 -24.13 9.12 0.54
C THR A 398 -24.93 9.88 -0.50
N ILE A 399 -24.34 10.88 -1.16
CA ILE A 399 -24.99 11.58 -2.27
C ILE A 399 -24.99 10.66 -3.49
N ASP A 400 -26.17 10.23 -3.95
CA ASP A 400 -26.30 9.40 -5.14
C ASP A 400 -26.23 10.24 -6.42
N GLU A 401 -26.97 11.34 -6.47
CA GLU A 401 -26.86 12.34 -7.54
C GLU A 401 -27.47 13.71 -7.18
N PHE A 402 -27.05 14.70 -7.97
CA PHE A 402 -27.69 16.01 -8.07
C PHE A 402 -28.54 16.07 -9.34
N MET A 403 -29.82 16.38 -9.21
CA MET A 403 -30.79 16.47 -10.31
C MET A 403 -31.17 17.94 -10.52
N GLY A 404 -30.25 18.71 -11.12
CA GLY A 404 -30.42 20.16 -11.20
C GLY A 404 -30.25 20.78 -9.81
N ASP A 405 -31.34 21.27 -9.22
CA ASP A 405 -31.44 21.80 -7.86
C ASP A 405 -31.86 20.76 -6.81
N GLY A 406 -32.27 19.57 -7.25
CA GLY A 406 -32.63 18.45 -6.38
C GLY A 406 -31.43 17.63 -5.91
N ILE A 407 -31.50 17.07 -4.71
CA ILE A 407 -30.45 16.21 -4.12
C ILE A 407 -31.05 14.87 -3.72
N LEU A 408 -30.44 13.76 -4.14
CA LEU A 408 -30.76 12.41 -3.67
C LEU A 408 -29.65 11.89 -2.74
N VAL A 409 -30.01 11.51 -1.52
CA VAL A 409 -29.08 11.03 -0.49
C VAL A 409 -29.54 9.69 0.06
N LEU A 410 -28.58 8.79 0.30
CA LEU A 410 -28.79 7.44 0.82
C LEU A 410 -28.16 7.32 2.21
N PHE A 411 -28.92 6.78 3.15
CA PHE A 411 -28.43 6.31 4.45
C PHE A 411 -28.70 4.81 4.53
N GLY A 412 -27.65 4.00 4.62
CA GLY A 412 -27.75 2.54 4.49
C GLY A 412 -26.97 1.94 3.32
N ALA A 413 -26.46 2.77 2.41
CA ALA A 413 -25.70 2.36 1.24
C ALA A 413 -24.53 3.35 0.98
N PRO A 414 -23.32 2.85 0.64
CA PRO A 414 -22.93 1.43 0.58
C PRO A 414 -22.72 0.80 1.97
N ILE A 415 -22.63 1.61 3.03
CA ILE A 415 -22.44 1.15 4.42
C ILE A 415 -23.74 1.35 5.18
N ALA A 416 -24.23 0.28 5.82
CA ALA A 416 -25.41 0.33 6.68
C ALA A 416 -25.05 0.59 8.14
N ARG A 417 -25.87 1.36 8.85
CA ARG A 417 -25.72 1.65 10.28
C ARG A 417 -27.06 1.56 10.99
N GLU A 418 -27.04 1.22 12.28
CA GLU A 418 -28.29 1.03 13.04
C GLU A 418 -29.13 2.32 13.14
N ASN A 419 -28.50 3.49 13.08
CA ASN A 419 -29.14 4.80 13.22
C ASN A 419 -29.35 5.53 11.88
N ASP A 420 -29.48 4.82 10.76
CA ASP A 420 -29.64 5.42 9.43
C ASP A 420 -30.81 6.41 9.34
N ALA A 421 -31.98 6.05 9.85
CA ALA A 421 -33.16 6.94 9.86
C ALA A 421 -32.96 8.20 10.72
N GLN A 422 -32.30 8.06 11.89
CA GLN A 422 -32.01 9.18 12.79
C GLN A 422 -31.04 10.17 12.14
N ARG A 423 -29.96 9.67 11.52
CA ARG A 423 -28.99 10.49 10.80
C ARG A 423 -29.62 11.20 9.61
N ALA A 424 -30.52 10.54 8.87
CA ALA A 424 -31.23 11.16 7.76
C ALA A 424 -32.11 12.35 8.22
N ILE A 425 -32.85 12.18 9.32
CA ILE A 425 -33.68 13.25 9.89
C ILE A 425 -32.80 14.39 10.43
N ALA A 426 -31.76 14.07 11.20
CA ALA A 426 -30.81 15.08 11.71
C ALA A 426 -30.13 15.86 10.58
N CYS A 427 -29.74 15.16 9.50
CA CYS A 427 -29.22 15.77 8.30
C CYS A 427 -30.23 16.74 7.67
N GLY A 428 -31.50 16.34 7.54
CA GLY A 428 -32.55 17.21 7.01
C GLY A 428 -32.74 18.48 7.83
N VAL A 429 -32.81 18.37 9.16
CA VAL A 429 -32.95 19.52 10.06
C VAL A 429 -31.72 20.43 9.94
N ALA A 430 -30.51 19.87 9.90
CA ALA A 430 -29.28 20.63 9.74
C ALA A 430 -29.20 21.33 8.37
N MET A 431 -29.66 20.68 7.28
CA MET A 431 -29.71 21.27 5.95
C MET A 431 -30.68 22.46 5.91
N GLN A 432 -31.86 22.35 6.53
CA GLN A 432 -32.77 23.49 6.65
C GLN A 432 -32.16 24.64 7.45
N GLN A 433 -31.46 24.36 8.55
CA GLN A 433 -30.74 25.39 9.31
C GLN A 433 -29.60 26.01 8.48
N ALA A 434 -28.91 25.22 7.66
CA ALA A 434 -27.85 25.69 6.76
C ALA A 434 -28.38 26.60 5.64
N MET A 435 -29.69 26.65 5.39
CA MET A 435 -30.28 27.64 4.48
C MET A 435 -30.14 29.08 4.98
N ILE A 436 -29.94 29.30 6.29
CA ILE A 436 -29.74 30.65 6.85
C ILE A 436 -28.49 31.32 6.25
N PRO A 437 -27.26 30.77 6.41
CA PRO A 437 -26.07 31.36 5.81
C PRO A 437 -26.11 31.33 4.27
N VAL A 438 -26.78 30.34 3.66
CA VAL A 438 -26.98 30.32 2.20
C VAL A 438 -27.78 31.55 1.73
N ASN A 439 -28.87 31.86 2.41
CA ASN A 439 -29.73 33.01 2.07
C ASN A 439 -29.10 34.35 2.44
N GLU A 440 -28.25 34.42 3.46
CA GLU A 440 -27.40 35.61 3.70
C GLU A 440 -26.49 35.90 2.51
N GLN A 441 -25.95 34.86 1.87
CA GLN A 441 -25.13 35.01 0.68
C GLN A 441 -25.96 35.40 -0.55
N MET A 442 -27.16 34.82 -0.73
CA MET A 442 -28.07 35.24 -1.80
C MET A 442 -28.39 36.73 -1.69
N LYS A 443 -28.66 37.22 -0.48
CA LYS A 443 -28.88 38.65 -0.20
C LYS A 443 -27.68 39.51 -0.58
N LYS A 444 -26.44 39.08 -0.27
CA LYS A 444 -25.21 39.79 -0.66
C LYS A 444 -25.02 39.85 -2.18
N TRP A 445 -25.52 38.85 -2.90
CA TRP A 445 -25.53 38.83 -4.37
C TRP A 445 -26.74 39.54 -4.99
N ASN A 446 -27.61 40.14 -4.17
CA ASN A 446 -28.86 40.76 -4.61
C ASN A 446 -29.79 39.78 -5.35
N LEU A 447 -29.76 38.51 -4.94
CA LEU A 447 -30.56 37.42 -5.48
C LEU A 447 -31.70 37.06 -4.52
N PRO A 448 -32.81 36.50 -5.03
CA PRO A 448 -33.93 36.08 -4.18
C PRO A 448 -33.51 34.97 -3.20
N PRO A 449 -34.14 34.93 -2.00
CA PRO A 449 -33.89 33.84 -1.07
C PRO A 449 -34.41 32.52 -1.65
N LEU A 450 -33.72 31.44 -1.29
CA LEU A 450 -34.04 30.08 -1.65
C LEU A 450 -34.85 29.43 -0.52
N GLU A 451 -35.84 28.64 -0.91
CA GLU A 451 -36.63 27.79 -0.02
C GLU A 451 -36.41 26.33 -0.40
N MET A 452 -36.24 25.44 0.58
CA MET A 452 -35.96 24.03 0.34
C MET A 452 -37.06 23.16 0.96
N GLY A 453 -37.51 22.17 0.21
CA GLY A 453 -38.36 21.09 0.71
C GLY A 453 -37.58 19.79 0.87
N ILE A 454 -37.91 18.98 1.88
CA ILE A 454 -37.23 17.70 2.14
C ILE A 454 -38.25 16.58 2.36
N GLY A 455 -38.08 15.48 1.64
CA GLY A 455 -38.82 14.23 1.85
C GLY A 455 -37.88 13.10 2.27
N ILE A 456 -38.29 12.31 3.28
CA ILE A 456 -37.49 11.17 3.77
C ILE A 456 -38.36 9.92 3.90
N ASN A 457 -37.91 8.81 3.34
CA ASN A 457 -38.63 7.54 3.36
C ASN A 457 -37.71 6.37 3.64
N THR A 458 -38.18 5.36 4.36
CA THR A 458 -37.42 4.17 4.68
C THR A 458 -38.08 2.93 4.12
N GLY A 459 -37.33 2.08 3.43
CA GLY A 459 -37.87 0.84 2.88
C GLY A 459 -36.88 0.02 2.07
N GLU A 460 -37.35 -1.13 1.58
CA GLU A 460 -36.54 -2.04 0.77
C GLU A 460 -36.38 -1.51 -0.66
N VAL A 461 -35.13 -1.46 -1.12
CA VAL A 461 -34.74 -1.16 -2.50
C VAL A 461 -33.69 -2.14 -2.97
N VAL A 462 -33.43 -2.17 -4.27
CA VAL A 462 -32.27 -2.85 -4.84
C VAL A 462 -31.13 -1.85 -4.92
N VAL A 463 -29.99 -2.17 -4.30
CA VAL A 463 -28.76 -1.36 -4.32
C VAL A 463 -27.69 -2.12 -5.09
N GLY A 464 -27.03 -1.48 -6.05
CA GLY A 464 -25.92 -2.11 -6.78
C GLY A 464 -25.55 -1.39 -8.07
N ASN A 465 -24.71 -2.04 -8.87
CA ASN A 465 -24.31 -1.53 -10.18
C ASN A 465 -25.45 -1.74 -11.18
N ILE A 466 -26.11 -0.63 -11.54
CA ILE A 466 -27.24 -0.57 -12.46
C ILE A 466 -26.78 0.09 -13.77
N GLY A 467 -27.27 -0.40 -14.90
CA GLY A 467 -26.94 0.13 -16.23
C GLY A 467 -26.54 -0.95 -17.21
N SER A 468 -25.68 -0.60 -18.16
CA SER A 468 -25.11 -1.53 -19.15
C SER A 468 -23.67 -1.85 -18.80
N GLU A 469 -23.11 -2.95 -19.30
CA GLU A 469 -21.70 -3.32 -19.06
C GLU A 469 -20.70 -2.18 -19.34
N LYS A 470 -20.99 -1.32 -20.32
CA LYS A 470 -20.13 -0.20 -20.70
C LYS A 470 -20.39 1.08 -19.89
N ARG A 471 -21.52 1.18 -19.20
CA ARG A 471 -21.93 2.34 -18.40
C ARG A 471 -22.76 1.84 -17.21
N THR A 472 -22.05 1.47 -16.15
CA THR A 472 -22.63 1.10 -14.86
C THR A 472 -22.55 2.29 -13.91
N LYS A 473 -23.60 2.50 -13.12
CA LYS A 473 -23.62 3.43 -11.98
C LYS A 473 -24.03 2.62 -10.74
N TYR A 474 -23.28 2.75 -9.66
CA TYR A 474 -23.76 2.26 -8.36
C TYR A 474 -24.92 3.15 -7.93
N GLY A 475 -26.11 2.58 -7.75
CA GLY A 475 -27.29 3.35 -7.40
C GLY A 475 -28.40 2.49 -6.80
N ILE A 476 -29.59 3.07 -6.73
CA ILE A 476 -30.76 2.46 -6.11
C ILE A 476 -31.95 2.38 -7.06
N VAL A 477 -32.72 1.28 -6.98
CA VAL A 477 -33.97 1.10 -7.73
C VAL A 477 -35.04 0.52 -6.81
N GLY A 478 -36.22 1.12 -6.82
CA GLY A 478 -37.37 0.61 -6.07
C GLY A 478 -38.56 1.57 -6.03
N SER A 479 -39.74 1.04 -5.72
CA SER A 479 -40.94 1.86 -5.51
C SER A 479 -40.79 2.85 -4.36
N GLN A 480 -39.96 2.52 -3.36
CA GLN A 480 -39.66 3.37 -2.21
C GLN A 480 -38.90 4.64 -2.60
N VAL A 481 -38.06 4.59 -3.65
CA VAL A 481 -37.38 5.77 -4.20
C VAL A 481 -38.39 6.77 -4.74
N ASN A 482 -39.30 6.29 -5.59
CA ASN A 482 -40.38 7.09 -6.16
C ASN A 482 -41.34 7.63 -5.10
N LEU A 483 -41.55 6.90 -4.00
CA LEU A 483 -42.36 7.36 -2.88
C LEU A 483 -41.71 8.55 -2.18
N THR A 484 -40.39 8.53 -2.01
CA THR A 484 -39.63 9.62 -1.38
C THR A 484 -39.84 10.95 -2.12
N TYR A 485 -39.68 10.97 -3.45
CA TYR A 485 -39.98 12.15 -4.28
C TYR A 485 -41.43 12.63 -4.15
N ARG A 486 -42.37 11.72 -3.93
CA ARG A 486 -43.78 12.09 -3.74
C ARG A 486 -44.03 12.66 -2.35
N ILE A 487 -43.35 12.18 -1.32
CA ILE A 487 -43.40 12.76 0.03
C ILE A 487 -42.81 14.17 -0.01
N GLU A 488 -41.64 14.31 -0.64
CA GLU A 488 -40.97 15.59 -0.90
C GLU A 488 -41.93 16.57 -1.57
N SER A 489 -42.64 16.19 -2.63
CA SER A 489 -43.51 17.12 -3.35
C SER A 489 -44.69 17.67 -2.54
N TYR A 490 -45.03 17.05 -1.40
CA TYR A 490 -46.03 17.58 -0.47
C TYR A 490 -45.49 18.67 0.46
N THR A 491 -44.18 18.87 0.58
CA THR A 491 -43.61 19.86 1.50
C THR A 491 -43.79 21.31 1.00
N ASN A 492 -43.77 22.26 1.93
CA ASN A 492 -43.58 23.69 1.67
C ASN A 492 -42.11 24.09 1.92
N GLY A 493 -41.76 25.35 1.61
CA GLY A 493 -40.43 25.87 1.92
C GLY A 493 -40.11 25.79 3.41
N GLY A 494 -38.96 25.21 3.76
CA GLY A 494 -38.52 25.02 5.14
C GLY A 494 -39.06 23.76 5.83
N GLN A 495 -39.92 22.99 5.16
CA GLN A 495 -40.59 21.83 5.75
C GLN A 495 -39.84 20.52 5.47
N ILE A 496 -39.98 19.57 6.40
CA ILE A 496 -39.42 18.22 6.28
C ILE A 496 -40.55 17.22 6.51
N LEU A 497 -40.88 16.43 5.49
CA LEU A 497 -41.91 15.39 5.58
C LEU A 497 -41.28 14.01 5.56
N ILE A 498 -41.68 13.17 6.50
CA ILE A 498 -41.18 11.80 6.61
C ILE A 498 -42.31 10.77 6.54
N SER A 499 -42.01 9.56 6.06
CA SER A 499 -42.96 8.44 6.11
C SER A 499 -43.10 7.85 7.51
N GLU A 500 -44.16 7.07 7.72
CA GLU A 500 -44.40 6.32 8.95
C GLU A 500 -43.26 5.35 9.28
N GLU A 501 -42.70 4.68 8.26
CA GLU A 501 -41.58 3.77 8.42
C GLU A 501 -40.33 4.48 8.93
N THR A 502 -40.01 5.66 8.39
CA THR A 502 -38.86 6.46 8.86
C THR A 502 -39.05 6.91 10.31
N LEU A 503 -40.26 7.33 10.69
CA LEU A 503 -40.55 7.72 12.07
C LEU A 503 -40.39 6.53 13.04
N LYS A 504 -40.90 5.35 12.66
CA LYS A 504 -40.77 4.12 13.47
C LYS A 504 -39.31 3.72 13.69
N GLU A 505 -38.47 3.83 12.66
CA GLU A 505 -37.04 3.48 12.76
C GLU A 505 -36.22 4.54 13.49
N ALA A 506 -36.59 5.82 13.39
CA ALA A 506 -35.91 6.88 14.12
C ALA A 506 -36.22 6.86 15.63
N GLY A 507 -37.42 6.44 16.01
CA GLY A 507 -37.87 6.33 17.39
C GLY A 507 -38.31 7.66 18.02
N ASP A 508 -38.48 7.66 19.34
CA ASP A 508 -39.15 8.73 20.11
C ASP A 508 -38.37 10.07 20.18
N MET A 509 -37.16 10.12 19.62
CA MET A 509 -36.33 11.32 19.62
C MET A 509 -36.79 12.37 18.60
N VAL A 510 -37.67 12.00 17.66
CA VAL A 510 -38.15 12.91 16.61
C VAL A 510 -39.32 13.74 17.14
N LYS A 511 -39.18 15.06 17.09
CA LYS A 511 -40.27 15.98 17.37
C LYS A 511 -41.14 16.14 16.12
N ILE A 512 -42.41 15.80 16.22
CA ILE A 512 -43.39 15.95 15.15
C ILE A 512 -44.30 17.14 15.42
N ASP A 513 -44.36 18.06 14.46
CA ASP A 513 -45.18 19.28 14.52
C ASP A 513 -46.57 19.07 13.89
N GLY A 514 -46.76 18.01 13.10
CA GLY A 514 -48.03 17.65 12.48
C GLY A 514 -47.99 16.32 11.73
N GLN A 515 -49.15 15.81 11.33
CA GLN A 515 -49.27 14.62 10.48
C GLN A 515 -50.42 14.77 9.50
N LYS A 516 -50.33 14.08 8.36
CA LYS A 516 -51.35 14.11 7.32
C LYS A 516 -51.45 12.79 6.57
N GLN A 517 -52.68 12.40 6.20
CA GLN A 517 -52.88 11.33 5.22
C GLN A 517 -52.89 11.90 3.79
N VAL A 518 -52.09 11.30 2.92
CA VAL A 518 -52.03 11.63 1.50
C VAL A 518 -52.18 10.35 0.67
N GLN A 519 -52.68 10.49 -0.55
CA GLN A 519 -52.76 9.39 -1.50
C GLN A 519 -51.99 9.73 -2.78
N PRO A 520 -50.67 9.47 -2.80
CA PRO A 520 -49.84 9.78 -3.96
C PRO A 520 -50.25 8.93 -5.16
N LYS A 521 -50.20 9.52 -6.36
CA LYS A 521 -50.55 8.83 -7.60
C LYS A 521 -49.72 7.55 -7.76
N GLY A 522 -50.37 6.40 -7.90
CA GLY A 522 -49.71 5.10 -8.06
C GLY A 522 -49.43 4.35 -6.76
N VAL A 523 -49.94 4.82 -5.62
CA VAL A 523 -49.97 4.07 -4.36
C VAL A 523 -51.39 3.58 -4.11
N LYS A 524 -51.57 2.29 -3.78
CA LYS A 524 -52.89 1.65 -3.64
C LYS A 524 -53.66 2.10 -2.39
N LYS A 525 -52.96 2.44 -1.32
CA LYS A 525 -53.53 2.86 -0.03
C LYS A 525 -53.05 4.27 0.32
N PRO A 526 -53.85 5.09 1.02
CA PRO A 526 -53.35 6.31 1.64
C PRO A 526 -52.16 6.00 2.56
N ILE A 527 -51.21 6.92 2.61
CA ILE A 527 -50.07 6.88 3.51
C ILE A 527 -50.12 8.06 4.47
N THR A 528 -49.60 7.88 5.68
CA THR A 528 -49.43 8.98 6.64
C THR A 528 -48.02 9.53 6.49
N ILE A 529 -47.92 10.85 6.35
CA ILE A 529 -46.67 11.59 6.37
C ILE A 529 -46.64 12.50 7.60
N TYR A 530 -45.46 12.68 8.17
CA TYR A 530 -45.25 13.42 9.42
C TYR A 530 -44.35 14.61 9.18
N ASP A 531 -44.72 15.75 9.75
CA ASP A 531 -43.97 17.00 9.68
C ASP A 531 -42.98 17.09 10.84
N VAL A 532 -41.69 17.16 10.52
CA VAL A 532 -40.61 17.13 11.51
C VAL A 532 -40.28 18.53 12.00
N GLY A 533 -40.46 18.76 13.30
CA GLY A 533 -40.02 19.98 13.98
C GLY A 533 -38.59 19.91 14.54
N GLY A 534 -37.99 18.72 14.62
CA GLY A 534 -36.62 18.52 15.08
C GLY A 534 -36.29 17.10 15.53
N ILE A 535 -35.07 16.90 16.02
CA ILE A 535 -34.58 15.65 16.59
C ILE A 535 -33.72 15.91 17.82
N GLY A 536 -34.07 15.24 18.93
CA GLY A 536 -33.37 15.32 20.22
C GLY A 536 -32.16 14.39 20.30
N GLY A 537 -31.83 13.96 21.52
CA GLY A 537 -30.71 13.04 21.77
C GLY A 537 -29.35 13.69 21.54
N GLU A 538 -28.43 12.97 20.89
CA GLU A 538 -27.07 13.44 20.58
C GLU A 538 -27.02 14.56 19.54
N TYR A 539 -28.09 14.75 18.74
CA TYR A 539 -28.16 15.75 17.68
C TYR A 539 -28.59 17.12 18.21
N ASN A 540 -29.64 17.15 19.04
CA ASN A 540 -30.22 18.35 19.64
C ASN A 540 -30.48 19.48 18.62
N LEU A 541 -31.17 19.14 17.51
CA LEU A 541 -31.47 20.05 16.41
C LEU A 541 -32.97 20.29 16.30
N TYR A 542 -33.37 21.56 16.17
CA TYR A 542 -34.78 21.92 16.04
C TYR A 542 -34.97 23.01 14.97
N LEU A 543 -36.07 22.92 14.23
CA LEU A 543 -36.49 23.95 13.31
C LEU A 543 -37.18 25.08 14.07
N THR A 544 -36.90 26.31 13.66
CA THR A 544 -37.59 27.49 14.21
C THR A 544 -38.83 27.71 13.36
N LYS A 545 -40.01 27.71 13.98
CA LYS A 545 -41.27 28.00 13.29
C LYS A 545 -41.51 29.50 13.32
N GLU A 546 -41.41 30.16 12.15
CA GLU A 546 -41.84 31.55 12.01
C GLU A 546 -43.37 31.57 11.94
N GLU A 547 -44.04 32.22 12.90
CA GLU A 547 -45.49 32.45 12.79
C GLU A 547 -45.75 33.58 11.78
N GLU A 548 -46.47 33.24 10.70
CA GLU A 548 -46.89 34.22 9.71
C GLU A 548 -47.99 35.13 10.28
N VAL A 549 -47.70 36.42 10.37
CA VAL A 549 -48.66 37.45 10.80
C VAL A 549 -49.48 37.89 9.60
N PHE A 550 -50.78 37.61 9.63
CA PHE A 550 -51.69 38.02 8.55
C PHE A 550 -52.22 39.42 8.79
N VAL A 551 -52.04 40.30 7.81
CA VAL A 551 -52.61 41.64 7.81
C VAL A 551 -53.77 41.71 6.81
N ARG A 552 -54.88 42.32 7.24
CA ARG A 552 -56.06 42.52 6.40
C ARG A 552 -55.84 43.70 5.46
N LEU A 553 -56.04 43.48 4.18
CA LEU A 553 -55.91 44.53 3.17
C LEU A 553 -57.13 45.46 3.23
N LYS A 554 -56.91 46.78 3.11
CA LYS A 554 -57.99 47.77 3.02
C LYS A 554 -58.78 47.58 1.73
N ASP A 555 -58.07 47.43 0.62
CA ASP A 555 -58.61 47.12 -0.70
C ASP A 555 -58.20 45.69 -1.07
N ALA A 556 -59.18 44.84 -1.37
CA ALA A 556 -58.90 43.46 -1.80
C ALA A 556 -58.24 43.47 -3.18
N ILE A 557 -57.23 42.61 -3.39
CA ILE A 557 -56.49 42.55 -4.64
C ILE A 557 -57.08 41.46 -5.51
N SER A 558 -57.61 41.83 -6.67
CA SER A 558 -58.14 40.88 -7.65
C SER A 558 -57.00 40.06 -8.26
N ILE A 559 -57.22 38.75 -8.37
CA ILE A 559 -56.31 37.80 -8.98
C ILE A 559 -57.05 36.89 -9.96
N GLN A 560 -56.31 36.32 -10.92
CA GLN A 560 -56.74 35.14 -11.66
C GLN A 560 -55.82 33.98 -11.30
N TYR A 561 -56.37 32.78 -11.10
CA TYR A 561 -55.57 31.61 -10.78
C TYR A 561 -56.05 30.35 -11.49
N VAL A 562 -55.14 29.39 -11.63
CA VAL A 562 -55.37 28.06 -12.20
C VAL A 562 -54.73 27.03 -11.27
N SER A 563 -55.51 25.99 -10.95
CA SER A 563 -55.03 24.82 -10.22
C SER A 563 -54.20 23.91 -11.15
N LEU A 564 -52.97 23.61 -10.75
CA LEU A 564 -52.05 22.74 -11.46
C LEU A 564 -52.17 21.32 -10.90
N ALA A 565 -53.25 20.62 -11.26
CA ALA A 565 -53.46 19.23 -10.87
C ALA A 565 -53.16 18.28 -12.05
N GLY A 566 -51.95 17.71 -12.09
CA GLY A 566 -51.55 16.74 -13.11
C GLY A 566 -50.69 17.32 -14.24
N LYS A 567 -50.73 16.70 -15.43
CA LYS A 567 -49.95 17.12 -16.62
C LYS A 567 -50.67 18.14 -17.52
N ASP A 568 -51.93 18.44 -17.24
CA ASP A 568 -52.72 19.42 -17.98
C ASP A 568 -52.93 20.67 -17.12
N VAL A 569 -52.54 21.83 -17.65
CA VAL A 569 -52.90 23.13 -17.08
C VAL A 569 -54.40 23.29 -17.30
N GLY A 570 -55.18 23.41 -16.21
CA GLY A 570 -56.62 23.67 -16.31
C GLY A 570 -56.87 24.87 -17.24
N LYS A 571 -57.65 24.69 -18.31
CA LYS A 571 -57.83 25.71 -19.35
C LYS A 571 -58.66 26.92 -18.90
N GLU A 572 -59.35 26.82 -17.77
CA GLU A 572 -60.20 27.89 -17.24
C GLU A 572 -59.48 28.66 -16.12
N LYS A 573 -59.31 29.97 -16.32
CA LYS A 573 -58.78 30.89 -15.31
C LYS A 573 -59.92 31.29 -14.36
N THR A 574 -59.79 30.96 -13.09
CA THR A 574 -60.74 31.34 -12.04
C THR A 574 -60.39 32.72 -11.49
N ARG A 575 -61.39 33.53 -11.13
CA ARG A 575 -61.18 34.81 -10.44
C ARG A 575 -61.29 34.64 -8.92
N GLY A 576 -60.44 35.35 -8.21
CA GLY A 576 -60.52 35.45 -6.75
C GLY A 576 -59.96 36.77 -6.25
N THR A 577 -60.15 37.03 -4.96
CA THR A 577 -59.63 38.22 -4.29
C THR A 577 -58.74 37.84 -3.11
N ILE A 578 -57.55 38.43 -3.04
CA ILE A 578 -56.69 38.36 -1.85
C ILE A 578 -57.13 39.46 -0.89
N PHE A 579 -57.47 39.08 0.34
CA PHE A 579 -57.95 40.01 1.38
C PHE A 579 -57.15 39.96 2.69
N LYS A 580 -56.32 38.93 2.89
CA LYS A 580 -55.27 38.92 3.91
C LYS A 580 -53.94 38.51 3.29
N LEU A 581 -52.86 39.14 3.75
CA LEU A 581 -51.51 38.93 3.25
C LEU A 581 -50.55 38.80 4.45
N SER A 582 -49.59 37.89 4.35
CA SER A 582 -48.43 37.82 5.23
C SER A 582 -47.14 37.99 4.42
N ALA A 583 -45.97 37.77 5.02
CA ALA A 583 -44.70 37.85 4.29
C ALA A 583 -44.60 36.78 3.19
N LYS A 584 -45.09 35.56 3.48
CA LYS A 584 -44.98 34.40 2.58
C LYS A 584 -46.32 33.79 2.16
N GLU A 585 -47.42 34.12 2.84
CA GLU A 585 -48.73 33.53 2.62
C GLU A 585 -49.80 34.58 2.25
N ALA A 586 -50.90 34.13 1.65
CA ALA A 586 -52.08 34.96 1.39
C ALA A 586 -53.36 34.16 1.59
N GLN A 587 -54.44 34.84 1.98
CA GLN A 587 -55.78 34.28 2.02
C GLN A 587 -56.56 34.76 0.79
N VAL A 588 -56.98 33.81 -0.03
CA VAL A 588 -57.70 34.01 -1.29
C VAL A 588 -59.18 33.66 -1.07
N ARG A 589 -60.09 34.53 -1.50
CA ARG A 589 -61.53 34.27 -1.59
C ARG A 589 -61.90 33.98 -3.05
N CYS A 590 -62.69 32.96 -3.30
CA CYS A 590 -63.27 32.72 -4.63
C CYS A 590 -64.38 33.74 -4.89
N ASP A 591 -64.37 34.38 -6.06
CA ASP A 591 -65.41 35.35 -6.41
C ASP A 591 -66.71 34.67 -6.89
N ASP A 592 -66.61 33.43 -7.39
CA ASP A 592 -67.73 32.63 -7.90
C ASP A 592 -68.16 31.56 -6.88
N ARG A 593 -69.47 31.46 -6.61
CA ARG A 593 -70.04 30.52 -5.62
C ARG A 593 -70.05 29.08 -6.13
N ASP A 594 -70.01 28.88 -7.44
CA ASP A 594 -70.10 27.54 -8.05
C ASP A 594 -68.72 26.88 -8.26
N TYR A 595 -67.62 27.57 -7.91
CA TYR A 595 -66.27 27.08 -8.16
C TYR A 595 -65.68 26.29 -6.98
N ILE A 596 -64.99 25.19 -7.31
CA ILE A 596 -64.38 24.26 -6.34
C ILE A 596 -63.11 24.89 -5.74
N ILE A 597 -63.05 24.97 -4.41
CA ILE A 597 -61.84 25.37 -3.69
C ILE A 597 -60.71 24.37 -3.99
N PRO A 598 -59.52 24.83 -4.43
CA PRO A 598 -58.38 23.95 -4.66
C PRO A 598 -58.08 23.08 -3.43
N ALA A 599 -57.84 21.79 -3.64
CA ALA A 599 -57.50 20.88 -2.56
C ALA A 599 -56.17 21.31 -1.89
N PRO A 600 -55.99 21.10 -0.58
CA PRO A 600 -54.72 21.39 0.09
C PRO A 600 -53.53 20.69 -0.57
N LEU A 601 -52.38 21.35 -0.59
CA LEU A 601 -51.13 20.95 -1.24
C LEU A 601 -51.13 20.98 -2.77
N THR A 602 -52.19 21.50 -3.38
CA THR A 602 -52.22 21.70 -4.84
C THR A 602 -51.36 22.92 -5.22
N ASN A 603 -50.54 22.78 -6.26
CA ASN A 603 -49.82 23.91 -6.84
C ASN A 603 -50.80 24.78 -7.63
N VAL A 604 -50.69 26.09 -7.50
CA VAL A 604 -51.54 27.07 -8.16
C VAL A 604 -50.66 28.10 -8.85
N LYS A 605 -51.00 28.39 -10.11
CA LYS A 605 -50.45 29.50 -10.86
C LYS A 605 -51.43 30.65 -10.79
N LEU A 606 -50.98 31.84 -10.42
CA LEU A 606 -51.82 33.02 -10.30
C LEU A 606 -51.17 34.28 -10.92
N ASN A 607 -52.01 35.19 -11.37
CA ASN A 607 -51.65 36.50 -11.89
C ASN A 607 -52.44 37.57 -11.13
N PHE A 608 -51.76 38.62 -10.69
CA PHE A 608 -52.39 39.77 -10.05
C PHE A 608 -53.01 40.68 -11.11
N LEU A 609 -54.23 41.15 -10.88
CA LEU A 609 -54.90 42.10 -11.77
C LEU A 609 -54.74 43.52 -11.20
N TRP A 610 -53.65 44.19 -11.57
CA TRP A 610 -53.44 45.58 -11.17
C TRP A 610 -53.91 46.51 -12.29
N ASN A 611 -54.80 47.45 -11.98
CA ASN A 611 -55.34 48.42 -12.95
C ASN A 611 -55.93 47.78 -14.22
N GLY A 612 -56.38 46.52 -14.15
CA GLY A 612 -56.95 45.77 -15.29
C GLY A 612 -55.94 44.95 -16.10
N GLU A 613 -54.65 45.07 -15.84
CA GLU A 613 -53.59 44.27 -16.48
C GLU A 613 -53.14 43.11 -15.58
N ALA A 614 -52.91 41.94 -16.20
CA ALA A 614 -52.40 40.77 -15.49
C ALA A 614 -50.88 40.86 -15.31
N SER A 615 -50.41 40.69 -14.08
CA SER A 615 -48.99 40.55 -13.77
C SER A 615 -48.38 39.33 -14.42
N GLU A 616 -47.04 39.26 -14.40
CA GLU A 616 -46.33 38.00 -14.65
C GLU A 616 -46.79 36.87 -13.72
N ASP A 617 -46.47 35.64 -14.12
CA ASP A 617 -46.87 34.43 -13.43
C ASP A 617 -46.26 34.32 -12.04
N VAL A 618 -47.12 34.07 -11.07
CA VAL A 618 -46.79 33.81 -9.67
C VAL A 618 -47.17 32.38 -9.36
N TYR A 619 -46.27 31.65 -8.71
CA TYR A 619 -46.51 30.26 -8.32
C TYR A 619 -46.68 30.18 -6.82
N ALA A 620 -47.72 29.48 -6.38
CA ALA A 620 -48.02 29.28 -4.98
C ALA A 620 -48.52 27.85 -4.75
N LYS A 621 -48.59 27.44 -3.48
CA LYS A 621 -49.12 26.15 -3.07
C LYS A 621 -50.21 26.35 -2.04
N VAL A 622 -51.32 25.63 -2.20
CA VAL A 622 -52.44 25.70 -1.25
C VAL A 622 -52.01 25.06 0.07
N ILE A 623 -52.16 25.78 1.18
CA ILE A 623 -51.79 25.27 2.51
C ILE A 623 -53.04 24.82 3.28
N GLU A 624 -52.87 23.81 4.11
CA GLU A 624 -53.95 23.26 4.92
C GLU A 624 -54.10 24.06 6.22
N LYS A 625 -54.99 25.05 6.19
CA LYS A 625 -55.29 25.92 7.33
C LYS A 625 -56.79 26.20 7.36
N GLN A 626 -57.38 26.25 8.56
CA GLN A 626 -58.81 26.52 8.73
C GLN A 626 -59.15 27.90 8.17
N ALA A 627 -60.01 27.94 7.15
CA ALA A 627 -60.35 29.15 6.40
C ALA A 627 -61.84 29.51 6.55
N GLU A 628 -62.17 30.78 6.35
CA GLU A 628 -63.55 31.25 6.27
C GLU A 628 -64.24 30.61 5.05
N ASN A 629 -65.56 30.36 5.11
CA ASN A 629 -66.32 29.76 4.01
C ASN A 629 -66.05 30.47 2.67
N GLY A 630 -65.67 29.71 1.65
CA GLY A 630 -65.34 30.25 0.31
C GLY A 630 -63.93 30.82 0.16
N SER A 631 -63.02 30.59 1.13
CA SER A 631 -61.63 31.02 1.07
C SER A 631 -60.64 29.88 1.33
N PHE A 632 -59.40 30.07 0.88
CA PHE A 632 -58.29 29.16 1.11
C PHE A 632 -57.00 29.96 1.29
N TYR A 633 -55.98 29.33 1.88
CA TYR A 633 -54.67 29.93 2.07
C TYR A 633 -53.69 29.38 1.03
N ILE A 634 -52.77 30.24 0.61
CA ILE A 634 -51.67 29.89 -0.30
C ILE A 634 -50.33 30.33 0.30
N HIS A 635 -49.28 29.57 0.05
CA HIS A 635 -47.88 29.90 0.30
C HIS A 635 -47.20 30.23 -1.03
N PHE A 636 -46.59 31.40 -1.16
CA PHE A 636 -45.94 31.82 -2.39
C PHE A 636 -44.61 31.09 -2.59
N THR A 637 -44.51 30.26 -3.62
CA THR A 637 -43.29 29.51 -3.97
C THR A 637 -42.37 30.26 -4.94
N ALA A 638 -42.91 31.11 -5.82
CA ALA A 638 -42.12 31.97 -6.69
C ALA A 638 -42.89 33.25 -7.01
N LYS A 639 -42.22 34.41 -6.85
CA LYS A 639 -42.78 35.74 -7.10
C LYS A 639 -41.89 36.51 -8.07
N PRO A 640 -42.42 37.09 -9.16
CA PRO A 640 -41.71 38.06 -9.99
C PRO A 640 -41.23 39.26 -9.15
N PRO A 641 -40.08 39.90 -9.46
CA PRO A 641 -39.51 40.98 -8.65
C PRO A 641 -40.46 42.18 -8.42
N ASP A 642 -41.23 42.57 -9.44
CA ASP A 642 -42.20 43.65 -9.39
C ASP A 642 -43.40 43.30 -8.48
N VAL A 643 -43.90 42.07 -8.57
CA VAL A 643 -44.94 41.54 -7.67
C VAL A 643 -44.44 41.45 -6.25
N ASN A 644 -43.23 40.92 -6.05
CA ASN A 644 -42.64 40.80 -4.73
C ASN A 644 -42.47 42.17 -4.08
N ALA A 645 -41.96 43.16 -4.80
CA ALA A 645 -41.78 44.52 -4.30
C ALA A 645 -43.12 45.17 -3.90
N LYS A 646 -44.17 45.02 -4.71
CA LYS A 646 -45.51 45.54 -4.40
C LYS A 646 -46.14 44.86 -3.19
N LEU A 647 -46.10 43.52 -3.12
CA LEU A 647 -46.63 42.77 -1.99
C LEU A 647 -45.88 43.07 -0.69
N ALA A 648 -44.55 43.13 -0.75
CA ALA A 648 -43.72 43.49 0.40
C ALA A 648 -44.02 44.92 0.88
N PHE A 649 -44.17 45.88 -0.05
CA PHE A 649 -44.56 47.25 0.30
C PHE A 649 -45.92 47.29 0.99
N LEU A 650 -46.93 46.60 0.45
CA LEU A 650 -48.27 46.52 1.05
C LEU A 650 -48.24 45.89 2.44
N TYR A 651 -47.51 44.79 2.60
CA TYR A 651 -47.39 44.10 3.88
C TYR A 651 -46.68 44.95 4.94
N VAL A 652 -45.52 45.54 4.62
CA VAL A 652 -44.74 46.39 5.54
C VAL A 652 -45.49 47.69 5.87
N PHE A 653 -46.20 48.28 4.90
CA PHE A 653 -46.99 49.48 5.13
C PHE A 653 -48.16 49.25 6.10
N LEU A 654 -48.77 48.05 6.08
CA LEU A 654 -49.91 47.73 6.94
C LEU A 654 -49.52 47.11 8.30
N LEU A 655 -48.26 46.69 8.46
CA LEU A 655 -47.68 46.30 9.76
C LEU A 655 -47.30 47.50 10.64
N LYS A 656 -47.09 48.68 10.02
CA LYS A 656 -46.88 49.96 10.70
C LYS A 656 -48.20 50.66 10.94
#